data_AF-A0A1H1UNL5-F1
#
_entry.id   AF-A0A1H1UNL5-F1
#
_cell.length_a   1.000
_cell.length_b   1.000
_cell.length_c   1.000
_cell.angle_alpha   90.00
_cell.angle_beta   90.00
_cell.angle_gamma   90.00
#
_symmetry.space_group_name_H-M   'P 1'
#
loop_
_entity.id
_entity.type
_entity.pdbx_description
1 polymer ?
#
loop_
_entity_poly.entity_id
_entity_poly.type
_entity_poly.pdbx_seq_one_letter_code
_entity_poly.pdbx_strand_id
1 'polypeptide(L)'
;MNVGPDEHSAGIKRRTLLLAGSGAGLLGLAHVASAGEASAEGARLHLAEDGRTRYQVYCGADEDATVLYAANELASYLKSITSATFPVVSGDTPPSGPPLLVVGRNNPLSARLGKSVDYAALGEDGFALRAVAETVFIAGANPRGTLYGVTWLLDRVLGVRWFSADYTRIPAQRTLKVARESLNTDEVPRFRYRQIYAGDSIDPAYRHHNLLNGNRGFENHPVPKHLDTWSTYWPADPFGGNWQEMVPDESLWYGGQVLAMDPRTREMATDNLVKKLRERIAAGLDPSWGFEQADRGWDPDPASKEFASRHGGALSAAVVDLANDVAARVRQQIPEARLSTQAYSFSFSPPTGIHVGEGVVMTVAPIQANFAHSRFEGDNAEIGQTLKKWCEVADDIVIWDYTVDFAYYIQPFPDYWSFGATVQGLAEHPQVGGYFAQNAYNAAGTEFAELRTWVLGRLLWDPSLDPDALIREFLRGYYGPAAQTIYSYMKLMRQSVEDTNTRLVYNATVNSPYLHFDTMLQADKLMAKAEELVRNNPDLRAHVQAVRLCVDFVILMRAAEFVRIAKLRGLQWDPDLENRLPRFEEEVRVAGLTRSGEFGMTPEQLIRQLRIASAPATPPATAAGLPLEDWVDFQEPALKLYGPVTTILDDPDASNGYTVRMPGNRPDWGVQLTLDGLPTEGTWKVYISVRADTGSAAPEATAMAAGVWPPFGNERTITVSEVSDGSYHELELPGTYRYDAENIEYVWVSPPNSAEIPYVYVDRIFAVRV
;
A
#
# COMPACT_ATOMS: atom_id res chain seq x y z
N MET A 1 -17.51 22.79 7.74
CA MET A 1 -17.65 23.53 9.01
C MET A 1 -16.25 23.69 9.58
N ASN A 2 -15.84 24.93 9.89
CA ASN A 2 -14.53 25.31 10.38
C ASN A 2 -14.19 24.60 11.71
N VAL A 3 -13.03 23.93 11.75
CA VAL A 3 -12.34 23.55 12.99
C VAL A 3 -10.93 24.12 12.87
N GLY A 4 -10.52 24.92 13.86
CA GLY A 4 -9.27 25.68 13.86
C GLY A 4 -8.02 24.81 14.00
N PRO A 5 -6.83 25.39 13.76
CA PRO A 5 -5.57 24.69 13.83
C PRO A 5 -4.99 24.82 15.24
N ASP A 6 -4.89 23.71 15.96
CA ASP A 6 -3.82 23.43 16.93
C ASP A 6 -4.06 22.05 17.58
N GLU A 7 -2.96 21.35 17.87
CA GLU A 7 -2.86 20.01 18.51
C GLU A 7 -2.85 18.77 17.60
N HIS A 8 -1.82 18.60 16.75
CA HIS A 8 -1.30 17.25 16.43
C HIS A 8 0.21 17.31 16.09
N SER A 9 1.06 17.71 17.04
CA SER A 9 2.46 17.23 17.06
C SER A 9 2.59 16.12 18.10
N ALA A 10 1.86 15.03 17.89
CA ALA A 10 2.11 13.80 18.64
C ALA A 10 3.44 13.23 18.14
N GLY A 11 4.53 13.55 18.82
CA GLY A 11 5.84 12.96 18.51
C GLY A 11 5.76 11.44 18.57
N ILE A 12 6.13 10.77 17.49
CA ILE A 12 6.22 9.31 17.44
C ILE A 12 7.25 8.88 18.49
N LYS A 13 6.81 8.10 19.50
CA LYS A 13 7.70 7.56 20.52
C LYS A 13 8.48 6.38 19.91
N ARG A 14 9.72 6.64 19.50
CA ARG A 14 10.63 5.59 19.00
C ARG A 14 11.05 4.65 20.13
N ARG A 15 10.68 3.37 20.03
CA ARG A 15 11.15 2.28 20.89
C ARG A 15 12.46 1.74 20.35
N THR A 16 13.43 1.59 21.26
CA THR A 16 14.78 1.15 20.93
C THR A 16 15.08 -0.15 21.67
N LEU A 17 15.42 -1.21 20.94
CA LEU A 17 15.91 -2.45 21.52
C LEU A 17 17.44 -2.52 21.42
N LEU A 18 18.11 -2.50 22.58
CA LEU A 18 19.54 -2.76 22.70
C LEU A 18 19.79 -4.26 22.89
N LEU A 19 20.61 -4.87 22.04
CA LEU A 19 20.97 -6.28 22.17
C LEU A 19 22.42 -6.44 22.62
N ALA A 20 22.60 -7.06 23.78
CA ALA A 20 23.89 -7.61 24.18
C ALA A 20 24.24 -8.77 23.25
N GLY A 21 25.37 -8.67 22.55
CA GLY A 21 25.83 -9.71 21.63
C GLY A 21 26.03 -11.05 22.36
N SER A 22 25.20 -12.04 22.05
CA SER A 22 25.57 -13.45 22.15
C SER A 22 26.08 -13.84 20.76
N GLY A 23 27.39 -14.07 20.67
CA GLY A 23 28.05 -14.36 19.40
C GLY A 23 27.55 -15.66 18.78
N ALA A 24 26.78 -15.55 17.70
CA ALA A 24 26.61 -16.61 16.72
C ALA A 24 27.30 -16.14 15.44
N GLY A 25 28.60 -16.41 15.35
CA GLY A 25 29.38 -16.19 14.13
C GLY A 25 29.01 -17.24 13.09
N LEU A 26 28.60 -16.80 11.90
CA LEU A 26 28.70 -17.57 10.68
C LEU A 26 30.19 -17.66 10.30
N LEU A 27 30.78 -18.86 10.37
CA LEU A 27 32.09 -19.15 9.80
C LEU A 27 32.07 -20.52 9.13
N GLY A 28 32.19 -20.50 7.80
CA GLY A 28 32.65 -21.64 7.02
C GLY A 28 34.12 -21.47 6.64
N LEU A 29 34.86 -22.55 6.83
CA LEU A 29 36.17 -22.94 6.26
C LEU A 29 37.48 -22.61 7.01
N ALA A 30 38.04 -23.72 7.52
CA ALA A 30 39.41 -24.24 7.44
C ALA A 30 40.60 -23.45 8.05
N HIS A 31 41.27 -24.11 9.00
CA HIS A 31 42.56 -23.75 9.58
C HIS A 31 43.75 -23.99 8.63
N VAL A 32 44.65 -23.00 8.54
CA VAL A 32 46.12 -23.19 8.58
C VAL A 32 46.73 -22.04 9.39
N ALA A 33 47.76 -22.35 10.18
CA ALA A 33 48.23 -21.61 11.35
C ALA A 33 49.15 -20.38 11.11
N SER A 34 49.03 -19.44 12.06
CA SER A 34 50.00 -18.49 12.65
C SER A 34 51.15 -17.92 11.80
N ALA A 35 50.87 -16.77 11.16
CA ALA A 35 51.81 -15.65 11.00
C ALA A 35 51.09 -14.29 10.69
N GLY A 36 49.77 -14.18 10.90
CA GLY A 36 48.94 -13.12 10.30
C GLY A 36 48.31 -12.08 11.24
N GLU A 37 48.44 -12.19 12.57
CA GLU A 37 47.70 -11.31 13.48
C GLU A 37 48.10 -9.82 13.36
N ALA A 38 49.36 -9.52 13.04
CA ALA A 38 49.83 -8.15 12.85
C ALA A 38 49.34 -7.50 11.53
N SER A 39 48.94 -8.27 10.50
CA SER A 39 48.41 -7.70 9.25
C SER A 39 46.89 -7.47 9.29
N ALA A 40 46.17 -8.14 10.20
CA ALA A 40 44.73 -8.04 10.33
C ALA A 40 44.28 -6.78 11.12
N GLU A 41 45.11 -6.30 12.05
CA GLU A 41 44.78 -5.13 12.90
C GLU A 41 44.82 -3.81 12.11
N GLY A 42 45.77 -3.68 11.17
CA GLY A 42 45.83 -2.55 10.24
C GLY A 42 44.65 -2.48 9.25
N ALA A 43 43.90 -3.57 9.07
CA ALA A 43 42.74 -3.64 8.18
C ALA A 43 41.43 -3.14 8.83
N ARG A 44 41.44 -2.82 10.13
CA ARG A 44 40.24 -2.35 10.87
C ARG A 44 40.47 -1.01 11.54
N LEU A 45 39.41 -0.21 11.63
CA LEU A 45 39.36 1.01 12.43
C LEU A 45 38.66 0.72 13.76
N HIS A 46 39.29 1.13 14.86
CA HIS A 46 38.73 1.00 16.21
C HIS A 46 37.95 2.28 16.53
N LEU A 47 36.68 2.32 16.16
CA LEU A 47 35.83 3.49 16.38
C LEU A 47 35.51 3.70 17.87
N ALA A 48 35.49 2.62 18.65
CA ALA A 48 35.42 2.66 20.10
C ALA A 48 36.11 1.43 20.72
N GLU A 49 36.61 1.59 21.93
CA GLU A 49 37.22 0.52 22.74
C GLU A 49 36.74 0.67 24.20
N ASP A 50 36.13 -0.39 24.72
CA ASP A 50 35.57 -0.46 26.07
C ASP A 50 34.63 0.70 26.45
N GLY A 51 33.88 1.21 25.47
CA GLY A 51 32.96 2.33 25.63
C GLY A 51 33.64 3.70 25.73
N ARG A 52 34.86 3.82 25.20
CA ARG A 52 35.58 5.07 25.01
C ARG A 52 35.94 5.24 23.54
N THR A 53 36.06 6.48 23.07
CA THR A 53 36.47 6.77 21.71
C THR A 53 37.50 7.90 21.68
N ARG A 54 38.36 7.86 20.66
CA ARG A 54 39.23 8.97 20.27
C ARG A 54 38.62 9.79 19.14
N TYR A 55 37.54 9.31 18.52
CA TYR A 55 36.93 9.94 17.34
C TYR A 55 36.05 11.13 17.75
N GLN A 56 36.10 12.16 16.91
CA GLN A 56 35.13 13.26 16.90
C GLN A 56 34.42 13.26 15.55
N VAL A 57 33.14 13.62 15.54
CA VAL A 57 32.40 13.89 14.30
C VAL A 57 32.65 15.35 13.93
N TYR A 58 33.15 15.59 12.73
CA TYR A 58 33.46 16.93 12.22
C TYR A 58 32.58 17.27 11.02
N CYS A 59 32.03 18.47 11.02
CA CYS A 59 31.23 19.04 9.94
C CYS A 59 31.71 20.48 9.69
N GLY A 60 31.68 20.97 8.45
CA GLY A 60 32.01 22.36 8.14
C GLY A 60 31.03 23.35 8.81
N ALA A 61 31.43 24.62 8.98
CA ALA A 61 30.53 25.66 9.48
C ALA A 61 29.44 26.03 8.44
N ASP A 62 29.80 25.98 7.16
CA ASP A 62 28.94 26.32 6.02
C ASP A 62 28.12 25.13 5.49
N GLU A 63 28.07 24.02 6.23
CA GLU A 63 27.30 22.84 5.84
C GLU A 63 25.79 23.06 6.04
N ASP A 64 24.99 22.39 5.20
CA ASP A 64 23.53 22.47 5.27
C ASP A 64 22.99 21.88 6.58
N ALA A 65 21.82 22.36 7.02
CA ALA A 65 21.16 21.85 8.23
C ALA A 65 20.92 20.34 8.20
N THR A 66 20.68 19.76 7.01
CA THR A 66 20.56 18.32 6.77
C THR A 66 21.87 17.58 7.06
N VAL A 67 23.01 18.14 6.66
CA VAL A 67 24.33 17.54 6.90
C VAL A 67 24.68 17.60 8.39
N LEU A 68 24.40 18.73 9.05
CA LEU A 68 24.57 18.84 10.49
C LEU A 68 23.65 17.86 11.25
N TYR A 69 22.41 17.70 10.80
CA TYR A 69 21.51 16.67 11.34
C TYR A 69 22.12 15.28 11.20
N ALA A 70 22.60 14.90 10.01
CA ALA A 70 23.24 13.61 9.76
C ALA A 70 24.46 13.39 10.68
N ALA A 71 25.31 14.41 10.86
CA ALA A 71 26.46 14.35 11.78
C ALA A 71 26.03 14.08 13.24
N ASN A 72 24.97 14.74 13.70
CA ASN A 72 24.40 14.53 15.03
C ASN A 72 23.77 13.13 15.17
N GLU A 73 23.09 12.65 14.13
CA GLU A 73 22.50 11.32 14.09
C GLU A 73 23.58 10.24 14.22
N LEU A 74 24.66 10.36 13.44
CA LEU A 74 25.82 9.46 13.50
C LEU A 74 26.40 9.39 14.92
N ALA A 75 26.64 10.55 15.55
CA ALA A 75 27.15 10.61 16.91
C ALA A 75 26.20 9.96 17.93
N SER A 76 24.90 10.20 17.78
CA SER A 76 23.85 9.65 18.66
C SER A 76 23.77 8.12 18.58
N TYR A 77 23.76 7.56 17.37
CA TYR A 77 23.74 6.11 17.19
C TYR A 77 25.05 5.46 17.59
N LEU A 78 26.21 6.04 17.28
CA LEU A 78 27.50 5.53 17.75
C LEU A 78 27.58 5.50 19.29
N LYS A 79 27.03 6.52 19.97
CA LYS A 79 26.88 6.50 21.43
C LYS A 79 25.96 5.38 21.90
N SER A 80 24.83 5.17 21.23
CA SER A 80 23.89 4.09 21.57
C SER A 80 24.52 2.71 21.36
N ILE A 81 25.31 2.53 20.31
CA ILE A 81 26.01 1.28 20.00
C ILE A 81 27.12 1.00 21.03
N THR A 82 27.94 2.01 21.33
CA THR A 82 29.22 1.79 22.03
C THR A 82 29.24 2.24 23.49
N SER A 83 28.26 3.04 23.91
CA SER A 83 28.30 3.85 25.15
C SER A 83 29.35 4.97 25.17
N ALA A 84 30.18 5.13 24.14
CA ALA A 84 31.17 6.20 24.05
C ALA A 84 30.52 7.51 23.55
N THR A 85 30.96 8.66 24.06
CA THR A 85 30.52 9.96 23.53
C THR A 85 31.39 10.34 22.33
N PHE A 86 30.77 10.57 21.18
CA PHE A 86 31.40 11.11 19.97
C PHE A 86 31.03 12.59 19.85
N PRO A 87 31.90 13.54 20.23
CA PRO A 87 31.60 14.96 20.13
C PRO A 87 31.38 15.38 18.68
N VAL A 88 30.34 16.17 18.42
CA VAL A 88 30.10 16.80 17.12
C VAL A 88 30.71 18.19 17.16
N VAL A 89 31.64 18.47 16.25
CA VAL A 89 32.28 19.78 16.08
C VAL A 89 31.91 20.33 14.72
N SER A 90 31.29 21.51 14.71
CA SER A 90 31.07 22.31 13.50
C SER A 90 31.93 23.56 13.54
N GLY A 91 32.68 23.83 12.47
CA GLY A 91 33.56 24.99 12.41
C GLY A 91 34.45 25.05 11.17
N ASP A 92 34.99 26.23 10.90
CA ASP A 92 35.87 26.49 9.75
C ASP A 92 37.22 25.79 9.84
N THR A 93 37.69 25.57 11.07
CA THR A 93 38.97 24.90 11.31
C THR A 93 38.71 23.49 11.81
N PRO A 94 39.19 22.45 11.10
CA PRO A 94 39.04 21.07 11.56
C PRO A 94 39.80 20.84 12.88
N PRO A 95 39.33 19.95 13.77
CA PRO A 95 40.04 19.59 14.98
C PRO A 95 41.47 19.11 14.69
N SER A 96 42.40 19.39 15.61
CA SER A 96 43.80 18.99 15.46
C SER A 96 44.00 17.47 15.62
N GLY A 97 44.46 16.82 14.54
CA GLY A 97 44.86 15.42 14.53
C GLY A 97 43.70 14.40 14.35
N PRO A 98 43.94 13.26 13.68
CA PRO A 98 43.00 12.14 13.67
C PRO A 98 42.90 11.48 15.05
N PRO A 99 41.85 10.69 15.31
CA PRO A 99 40.84 10.23 14.34
C PRO A 99 39.58 11.10 14.23
N LEU A 100 39.03 11.22 13.02
CA LEU A 100 37.84 12.03 12.70
C LEU A 100 36.83 11.25 11.87
N LEU A 101 35.53 11.47 12.12
CA LEU A 101 34.44 11.14 11.21
C LEU A 101 33.97 12.45 10.56
N VAL A 102 34.41 12.70 9.33
CA VAL A 102 34.09 13.93 8.59
C VAL A 102 32.81 13.70 7.80
N VAL A 103 31.79 14.52 8.05
CA VAL A 103 30.47 14.44 7.42
C VAL A 103 30.21 15.70 6.60
N GLY A 104 29.97 15.51 5.30
CA GLY A 104 29.77 16.59 4.34
C GLY A 104 31.06 16.99 3.59
N ARG A 105 30.89 17.78 2.54
CA ARG A 105 31.96 18.18 1.62
C ARG A 105 32.33 19.67 1.65
N ASN A 106 31.55 20.52 2.31
CA ASN A 106 31.82 21.96 2.43
C ASN A 106 32.71 22.23 3.66
N ASN A 107 33.92 21.69 3.63
CA ASN A 107 34.92 21.86 4.69
C ASN A 107 36.36 21.78 4.12
N PRO A 108 37.38 22.28 4.84
CA PRO A 108 38.75 22.34 4.32
C PRO A 108 39.40 20.97 4.07
N LEU A 109 38.89 19.88 4.65
CA LEU A 109 39.47 18.54 4.47
C LEU A 109 39.04 17.88 3.15
N SER A 110 37.98 18.36 2.51
CA SER A 110 37.41 17.78 1.29
C SER A 110 38.37 17.78 0.10
N ALA A 111 39.22 18.79 -0.04
CA ALA A 111 40.22 18.85 -1.12
C ALA A 111 41.22 17.68 -1.08
N ARG A 112 41.41 17.07 0.10
CA ARG A 112 42.25 15.90 0.30
C ARG A 112 41.44 14.61 0.34
N LEU A 113 40.40 14.57 1.19
CA LEU A 113 39.62 13.35 1.46
C LEU A 113 38.66 12.99 0.31
N GLY A 114 38.11 14.00 -0.35
CA GLY A 114 37.18 13.86 -1.48
C GLY A 114 37.84 13.95 -2.85
N LYS A 115 39.17 14.02 -2.94
CA LYS A 115 39.89 14.21 -4.21
C LYS A 115 39.59 13.13 -5.26
N SER A 116 39.34 11.90 -4.82
CA SER A 116 39.05 10.75 -5.68
C SER A 116 37.55 10.51 -5.91
N VAL A 117 36.67 11.39 -5.41
CA VAL A 117 35.23 11.24 -5.52
C VAL A 117 34.74 11.98 -6.77
N ASP A 118 34.06 11.26 -7.66
CA ASP A 118 33.32 11.86 -8.77
C ASP A 118 31.90 12.21 -8.31
N TYR A 119 31.73 13.42 -7.78
CA TYR A 119 30.43 13.87 -7.28
C TYR A 119 29.36 14.00 -8.37
N ALA A 120 29.73 14.12 -9.65
CA ALA A 120 28.74 14.15 -10.73
C ALA A 120 28.15 12.75 -10.94
N ALA A 121 29.00 11.71 -10.91
CA ALA A 121 28.57 10.32 -11.02
C ALA A 121 27.70 9.84 -9.83
N LEU A 122 27.83 10.47 -8.66
CA LEU A 122 26.99 10.16 -7.50
C LEU A 122 25.52 10.58 -7.66
N GLY A 123 25.22 11.53 -8.56
CA GLY A 123 23.86 12.04 -8.74
C GLY A 123 23.30 12.69 -7.46
N GLU A 124 21.97 12.71 -7.32
CA GLU A 124 21.34 13.41 -6.19
C GLU A 124 21.41 12.65 -4.86
N ASP A 125 21.44 11.32 -4.90
CA ASP A 125 21.27 10.47 -3.72
C ASP A 125 22.51 9.67 -3.36
N GLY A 126 23.46 9.55 -4.30
CA GLY A 126 24.66 8.79 -4.09
C GLY A 126 25.66 9.48 -3.15
N PHE A 127 26.54 8.68 -2.59
CA PHE A 127 27.55 9.12 -1.64
C PHE A 127 28.82 8.29 -1.73
N ALA A 128 29.89 8.87 -1.19
CA ALA A 128 31.19 8.23 -1.03
C ALA A 128 31.49 8.03 0.46
N LEU A 129 31.98 6.84 0.80
CA LEU A 129 32.72 6.56 2.03
C LEU A 129 34.21 6.47 1.68
N ARG A 130 35.07 7.16 2.43
CA ARG A 130 36.53 7.05 2.29
C ARG A 130 37.22 6.95 3.64
N ALA A 131 38.02 5.93 3.84
CA ALA A 131 38.88 5.80 5.01
C ALA A 131 40.34 6.10 4.64
N VAL A 132 40.85 7.26 5.08
CA VAL A 132 42.23 7.71 4.84
C VAL A 132 42.95 7.78 6.19
N ALA A 133 43.90 6.88 6.41
CA ALA A 133 44.44 6.63 7.76
C ALA A 133 43.28 6.41 8.75
N GLU A 134 43.30 7.02 9.94
CA GLU A 134 42.21 6.89 10.93
C GLU A 134 41.09 7.93 10.76
N THR A 135 40.97 8.56 9.58
CA THR A 135 39.88 9.48 9.26
C THR A 135 38.91 8.82 8.28
N VAL A 136 37.62 8.89 8.59
CA VAL A 136 36.53 8.47 7.70
C VAL A 136 35.86 9.73 7.15
N PHE A 137 35.63 9.77 5.85
CA PHE A 137 34.94 10.85 5.14
C PHE A 137 33.65 10.29 4.53
N ILE A 138 32.54 10.99 4.76
CA ILE A 138 31.19 10.62 4.32
C ILE A 138 30.60 11.83 3.61
N ALA A 139 30.42 11.75 2.30
CA ALA A 139 29.87 12.87 1.53
C ALA A 139 29.14 12.43 0.27
N GLY A 140 27.99 13.05 0.00
CA GLY A 140 27.30 13.01 -1.28
C GLY A 140 27.57 14.26 -2.12
N ALA A 141 26.96 14.32 -3.32
CA ALA A 141 27.02 15.52 -4.16
C ALA A 141 26.26 16.71 -3.56
N ASN A 142 25.25 16.42 -2.73
CA ASN A 142 24.38 17.38 -2.07
C ASN A 142 24.06 16.92 -0.61
N PRO A 143 23.27 17.69 0.16
CA PRO A 143 22.94 17.34 1.54
C PRO A 143 22.21 16.01 1.71
N ARG A 144 21.27 15.65 0.83
CA ARG A 144 20.51 14.39 0.90
C ARG A 144 21.40 13.17 0.66
N GLY A 145 22.26 13.21 -0.36
CA GLY A 145 23.25 12.14 -0.57
C GLY A 145 24.15 11.95 0.66
N THR A 146 24.56 13.05 1.31
CA THR A 146 25.37 12.97 2.55
C THR A 146 24.58 12.34 3.72
N LEU A 147 23.31 12.71 3.89
CA LEU A 147 22.42 12.08 4.87
C LEU A 147 22.32 10.57 4.61
N TYR A 148 22.09 10.17 3.36
CA TYR A 148 22.05 8.75 2.98
C TYR A 148 23.36 8.02 3.20
N GLY A 149 24.52 8.67 3.04
CA GLY A 149 25.80 8.07 3.39
C GLY A 149 25.96 7.77 4.89
N VAL A 150 25.46 8.67 5.75
CA VAL A 150 25.41 8.41 7.19
C VAL A 150 24.42 7.29 7.51
N THR A 151 23.22 7.34 6.95
CA THR A 151 22.19 6.30 7.12
C THR A 151 22.71 4.93 6.67
N TRP A 152 23.40 4.85 5.53
CA TRP A 152 24.00 3.62 5.01
C TRP A 152 25.09 3.09 5.93
N LEU A 153 25.98 3.94 6.43
CA LEU A 153 27.00 3.54 7.41
C LEU A 153 26.35 2.94 8.65
N LEU A 154 25.34 3.61 9.20
CA LEU A 154 24.60 3.14 10.37
C LEU A 154 23.90 1.79 10.10
N ASP A 155 23.25 1.66 8.95
CA ASP A 155 22.50 0.46 8.56
C ASP A 155 23.45 -0.67 8.12
N ARG A 156 24.09 -0.54 6.97
CA ARG A 156 24.81 -1.63 6.28
C ARG A 156 26.11 -2.03 6.96
N VAL A 157 26.78 -1.10 7.65
CA VAL A 157 28.10 -1.34 8.23
C VAL A 157 28.04 -1.50 9.75
N LEU A 158 27.25 -0.68 10.43
CA LEU A 158 27.18 -0.66 11.91
C LEU A 158 26.00 -1.47 12.48
N GLY A 159 25.08 -1.93 11.64
CA GLY A 159 24.04 -2.90 12.01
C GLY A 159 22.78 -2.30 12.65
N VAL A 160 22.58 -0.98 12.59
CA VAL A 160 21.31 -0.35 12.99
C VAL A 160 20.21 -0.79 12.01
N ARG A 161 19.01 -1.07 12.51
CA ARG A 161 17.85 -1.40 11.68
C ARG A 161 16.63 -0.63 12.14
N TRP A 162 16.11 0.22 11.27
CA TRP A 162 14.81 0.87 11.43
C TRP A 162 13.76 0.00 10.74
N PHE A 163 13.08 -0.87 11.47
CA PHE A 163 12.10 -1.79 10.88
C PHE A 163 10.70 -1.17 10.76
N SER A 164 10.38 -0.19 11.60
CA SER A 164 9.18 0.65 11.51
C SER A 164 9.52 2.06 11.98
N ALA A 165 8.59 3.01 11.83
CA ALA A 165 8.76 4.38 12.30
C ALA A 165 9.03 4.47 13.82
N ASP A 166 8.57 3.46 14.58
CA ASP A 166 8.65 3.41 16.02
C ASP A 166 9.47 2.24 16.57
N TYR A 167 10.02 1.35 15.73
CA TYR A 167 10.83 0.20 16.17
C TYR A 167 12.21 0.18 15.51
N THR A 168 13.22 0.48 16.32
CA THR A 168 14.63 0.44 15.90
C THR A 168 15.42 -0.59 16.71
N ARG A 169 16.18 -1.43 16.02
CA ARG A 169 17.14 -2.35 16.61
C ARG A 169 18.54 -1.76 16.52
N ILE A 170 19.20 -1.60 17.67
CA ILE A 170 20.56 -1.05 17.76
C ILE A 170 21.48 -2.13 18.36
N PRO A 171 22.58 -2.52 17.68
CA PRO A 171 23.58 -3.42 18.25
C PRO A 171 24.26 -2.79 19.47
N ALA A 172 24.56 -3.58 20.51
CA ALA A 172 25.39 -3.10 21.63
C ALA A 172 26.80 -3.68 21.54
N GLN A 173 27.79 -2.83 21.24
CA GLN A 173 29.19 -3.19 21.04
C GLN A 173 30.11 -2.13 21.66
N ARG A 174 30.54 -2.34 22.91
CA ARG A 174 31.45 -1.41 23.61
C ARG A 174 32.81 -1.23 22.91
N THR A 175 33.26 -2.28 22.23
CA THR A 175 34.44 -2.25 21.37
C THR A 175 33.97 -2.44 19.93
N LEU A 176 34.07 -1.38 19.14
CA LEU A 176 33.55 -1.30 17.77
C LEU A 176 34.71 -1.26 16.78
N LYS A 177 34.94 -2.40 16.11
CA LYS A 177 35.97 -2.55 15.08
C LYS A 177 35.29 -2.65 13.71
N VAL A 178 35.59 -1.73 12.82
CA VAL A 178 35.00 -1.66 11.46
C VAL A 178 36.07 -1.98 10.43
N ALA A 179 35.76 -2.81 9.44
CA ALA A 179 36.69 -3.11 8.36
C ALA A 179 36.93 -1.85 7.50
N ARG A 180 38.18 -1.56 7.15
CA ARG A 180 38.50 -0.39 6.31
C ARG A 180 37.88 -0.49 4.92
N GLU A 181 37.75 -1.68 4.38
CA GLU A 181 37.14 -1.93 3.06
C GLU A 181 35.67 -1.52 3.01
N SER A 182 34.90 -1.75 4.08
CA SER A 182 33.49 -1.30 4.17
C SER A 182 33.33 0.20 4.34
N LEU A 183 34.44 0.95 4.41
CA LEU A 183 34.48 2.41 4.51
C LEU A 183 35.17 3.05 3.28
N ASN A 184 35.27 2.31 2.18
CA ASN A 184 35.82 2.77 0.91
C ASN A 184 34.92 2.31 -0.25
N THR A 185 33.78 2.99 -0.42
CA THR A 185 32.78 2.66 -1.45
C THR A 185 32.14 3.92 -2.02
N ASP A 186 31.63 3.82 -3.25
CA ASP A 186 30.71 4.77 -3.87
C ASP A 186 29.38 4.06 -4.08
N GLU A 187 28.32 4.58 -3.49
CA GLU A 187 26.99 4.00 -3.56
C GLU A 187 26.06 4.93 -4.32
N VAL A 188 25.33 4.38 -5.30
CA VAL A 188 24.36 5.11 -6.12
C VAL A 188 23.12 4.23 -6.28
N PRO A 189 21.89 4.74 -6.04
CA PRO A 189 20.68 3.94 -6.18
C PRO A 189 20.40 3.59 -7.63
N ARG A 190 19.84 2.39 -7.89
CA ARG A 190 19.35 2.02 -9.22
C ARG A 190 18.19 2.90 -9.69
N PHE A 191 17.25 3.22 -8.80
CA PHE A 191 16.08 4.04 -9.13
C PHE A 191 16.27 5.45 -8.57
N ARG A 192 16.12 6.48 -9.40
CA ARG A 192 16.24 7.91 -9.05
C ARG A 192 15.11 8.38 -8.13
N TYR A 193 13.91 7.83 -8.29
CA TYR A 193 12.76 8.13 -7.43
C TYR A 193 12.23 6.87 -6.76
N ARG A 194 12.02 6.93 -5.44
CA ARG A 194 11.69 5.79 -4.61
C ARG A 194 10.70 6.21 -3.54
N GLN A 195 9.47 5.71 -3.63
CA GLN A 195 8.44 5.97 -2.64
C GLN A 195 7.59 4.74 -2.38
N ILE A 196 7.33 4.52 -1.09
CA ILE A 196 6.27 3.64 -0.60
C ILE A 196 5.23 4.56 0.03
N TYR A 197 4.03 4.59 -0.54
CA TYR A 197 2.96 5.49 -0.13
C TYR A 197 2.01 4.75 0.81
N ALA A 198 2.44 4.61 2.06
CA ALA A 198 1.72 3.97 3.16
C ALA A 198 1.64 4.91 4.36
N GLY A 199 0.49 4.98 5.06
CA GLY A 199 0.37 5.81 6.25
C GLY A 199 1.27 5.33 7.40
N ASP A 200 1.53 4.02 7.49
CA ASP A 200 2.53 3.43 8.40
C ASP A 200 3.97 3.91 8.14
N SER A 201 4.23 4.49 6.96
CA SER A 201 5.54 5.01 6.54
C SER A 201 5.61 6.54 6.50
N ILE A 202 4.61 7.24 7.05
CA ILE A 202 4.49 8.69 6.88
C ILE A 202 5.62 9.50 7.53
N ASP A 203 6.23 8.95 8.59
CA ASP A 203 7.35 9.58 9.30
C ASP A 203 8.51 9.89 8.34
N PRO A 204 8.88 11.17 8.16
CA PRO A 204 9.88 11.55 7.16
C PRO A 204 11.26 10.98 7.46
N ALA A 205 11.63 10.88 8.73
CA ALA A 205 12.91 10.29 9.11
C ALA A 205 12.93 8.77 8.85
N TYR A 206 11.85 8.04 9.11
CA TYR A 206 11.75 6.61 8.74
C TYR A 206 11.91 6.38 7.22
N ARG A 207 11.36 7.25 6.38
CA ARG A 207 11.57 7.20 4.93
C ARG A 207 13.03 7.44 4.55
N HIS A 208 13.68 8.47 5.12
CA HIS A 208 15.11 8.71 4.88
C HIS A 208 15.99 7.57 5.42
N HIS A 209 15.64 6.97 6.55
CA HIS A 209 16.31 5.80 7.14
C HIS A 209 16.26 4.56 6.23
N ASN A 210 15.26 4.49 5.34
CA ASN A 210 15.14 3.47 4.30
C ASN A 210 15.56 3.98 2.91
N LEU A 211 16.27 5.10 2.82
CA LEU A 211 16.81 5.70 1.59
C LEU A 211 15.72 6.04 0.54
N LEU A 212 14.49 6.27 1.00
CA LEU A 212 13.36 6.71 0.20
C LEU A 212 13.35 8.24 0.10
N ASN A 213 13.01 8.76 -1.08
CA ASN A 213 13.14 10.19 -1.41
C ASN A 213 11.86 10.82 -1.98
N GLY A 214 10.78 10.07 -2.15
CA GLY A 214 9.51 10.63 -2.61
C GLY A 214 8.64 11.18 -1.47
N ASN A 215 7.86 12.21 -1.79
CA ASN A 215 6.90 12.86 -0.89
C ASN A 215 5.54 13.11 -1.55
N ARG A 216 5.25 12.42 -2.66
CA ARG A 216 4.01 12.57 -3.40
C ARG A 216 2.83 12.14 -2.51
N GLY A 217 1.79 12.95 -2.42
CA GLY A 217 0.62 12.72 -1.57
C GLY A 217 0.87 12.93 -0.07
N PHE A 218 2.06 13.41 0.33
CA PHE A 218 2.40 13.79 1.70
C PHE A 218 2.84 15.27 1.81
N GLU A 219 2.57 16.09 0.80
CA GLU A 219 3.01 17.49 0.71
C GLU A 219 2.48 18.36 1.86
N ASN A 220 1.29 18.04 2.36
CA ASN A 220 0.66 18.75 3.47
C ASN A 220 1.08 18.22 4.85
N HIS A 221 1.86 17.14 4.92
CA HIS A 221 2.35 16.62 6.20
C HIS A 221 3.54 17.44 6.69
N PRO A 222 3.59 17.81 7.99
CA PRO A 222 4.74 18.54 8.54
C PRO A 222 6.04 17.77 8.40
N VAL A 223 7.02 18.36 7.72
CA VAL A 223 8.39 17.81 7.61
C VAL A 223 9.37 18.77 8.30
N PRO A 224 10.24 18.28 9.20
CA PRO A 224 11.32 19.10 9.73
C PRO A 224 12.21 19.63 8.61
N LYS A 225 12.55 20.93 8.61
CA LYS A 225 13.32 21.57 7.52
C LYS A 225 14.60 20.83 7.13
N HIS A 226 15.29 20.21 8.09
CA HIS A 226 16.54 19.45 7.86
C HIS A 226 16.31 18.05 7.24
N LEU A 227 15.07 17.66 7.01
CA LEU A 227 14.66 16.45 6.29
C LEU A 227 13.84 16.79 5.04
N ASP A 228 13.46 18.05 4.84
CA ASP A 228 12.67 18.47 3.68
C ASP A 228 13.56 18.59 2.42
N THR A 229 14.00 17.42 1.96
CA THR A 229 14.95 17.27 0.87
C THR A 229 14.41 16.35 -0.23
N TRP A 230 13.11 16.32 -0.49
CA TRP A 230 12.51 15.31 -1.38
C TRP A 230 12.95 15.44 -2.86
N SER A 231 12.87 14.34 -3.61
CA SER A 231 13.22 14.34 -5.05
C SER A 231 12.14 15.00 -5.89
N THR A 232 12.57 15.80 -6.87
CA THR A 232 11.72 16.44 -7.87
C THR A 232 11.74 15.71 -9.22
N TYR A 233 12.34 14.51 -9.30
CA TYR A 233 12.44 13.73 -10.52
C TYR A 233 11.06 13.43 -11.12
N TRP A 234 10.16 12.91 -10.29
CA TRP A 234 8.75 12.77 -10.65
C TRP A 234 8.01 14.04 -10.20
N PRO A 235 7.40 14.80 -11.12
CA PRO A 235 6.62 15.99 -10.77
C PRO A 235 5.59 15.66 -9.67
N ALA A 236 5.83 16.20 -8.47
CA ALA A 236 5.15 15.79 -7.24
C ALA A 236 3.90 16.63 -6.93
N ASP A 237 3.86 17.90 -7.35
CA ASP A 237 2.85 18.87 -6.91
C ASP A 237 2.33 19.74 -8.08
N PRO A 238 0.98 19.82 -8.27
CA PRO A 238 -0.04 19.16 -7.47
C PRO A 238 -0.16 17.66 -7.75
N PHE A 239 -0.41 16.91 -6.68
CA PHE A 239 -1.04 15.59 -6.78
C PHE A 239 -2.46 15.78 -7.32
N GLY A 240 -2.83 15.06 -8.38
CA GLY A 240 -4.15 15.22 -9.01
C GLY A 240 -4.30 16.35 -10.04
N GLY A 241 -3.21 17.01 -10.45
CA GLY A 241 -3.26 17.97 -11.57
C GLY A 241 -3.81 17.31 -12.83
N ASN A 242 -4.67 18.00 -13.58
CA ASN A 242 -5.32 17.43 -14.78
C ASN A 242 -5.33 18.42 -15.95
N TRP A 243 -5.52 17.91 -17.17
CA TRP A 243 -5.51 18.76 -18.37
C TRP A 243 -6.64 19.78 -18.41
N GLN A 244 -7.77 19.52 -17.75
CA GLN A 244 -8.91 20.44 -17.69
C GLN A 244 -8.61 21.69 -16.84
N GLU A 245 -7.68 21.61 -15.89
CA GLU A 245 -7.17 22.80 -15.17
C GLU A 245 -6.37 23.72 -16.08
N MET A 246 -5.64 23.15 -17.05
CA MET A 246 -4.89 23.92 -18.04
C MET A 246 -5.76 24.34 -19.22
N VAL A 247 -6.90 23.68 -19.42
CA VAL A 247 -7.87 23.96 -20.49
C VAL A 247 -9.26 24.11 -19.88
N PRO A 248 -9.55 25.21 -19.16
CA PRO A 248 -10.82 25.38 -18.45
C PRO A 248 -12.02 25.65 -19.39
N ASP A 249 -11.78 25.87 -20.69
CA ASP A 249 -12.85 26.01 -21.68
C ASP A 249 -13.50 24.65 -21.95
N GLU A 250 -14.68 24.42 -21.36
CA GLU A 250 -15.45 23.18 -21.50
C GLU A 250 -15.86 22.87 -22.95
N SER A 251 -15.85 23.86 -23.85
CA SER A 251 -16.08 23.60 -25.29
C SER A 251 -14.95 22.79 -25.94
N LEU A 252 -13.83 22.66 -25.23
CA LEU A 252 -12.68 21.83 -25.60
C LEU A 252 -12.66 20.50 -24.83
N TRP A 253 -13.74 20.11 -24.17
CA TRP A 253 -13.85 18.82 -23.49
C TRP A 253 -14.74 17.87 -24.27
N TYR A 254 -14.39 16.59 -24.28
CA TYR A 254 -15.19 15.54 -24.92
C TYR A 254 -14.97 14.18 -24.24
N GLY A 255 -16.06 13.48 -23.96
CA GLY A 255 -16.03 12.09 -23.51
C GLY A 255 -15.22 11.85 -22.23
N GLY A 256 -15.12 12.85 -21.34
CA GLY A 256 -14.38 12.76 -20.08
C GLY A 256 -12.96 13.33 -20.10
N GLN A 257 -12.42 13.69 -21.28
CA GLN A 257 -11.07 14.24 -21.45
C GLN A 257 -11.10 15.57 -22.24
N VAL A 258 -9.94 16.20 -22.46
CA VAL A 258 -9.80 17.35 -23.36
C VAL A 258 -9.70 16.90 -24.83
N LEU A 259 -10.09 17.76 -25.77
CA LEU A 259 -9.90 17.57 -27.21
C LEU A 259 -8.42 17.65 -27.55
N ALA A 260 -7.70 16.54 -27.37
CA ALA A 260 -6.23 16.47 -27.46
C ALA A 260 -5.69 16.89 -28.84
N MET A 261 -6.47 16.68 -29.91
CA MET A 261 -6.06 17.02 -31.28
C MET A 261 -6.47 18.44 -31.72
N ASP A 262 -7.18 19.21 -30.90
CA ASP A 262 -7.57 20.59 -31.25
C ASP A 262 -6.40 21.57 -30.96
N PRO A 263 -5.96 22.39 -31.93
CA PRO A 263 -4.89 23.36 -31.71
C PRO A 263 -5.16 24.36 -30.58
N ARG A 264 -6.43 24.73 -30.33
CA ARG A 264 -6.82 25.65 -29.25
C ARG A 264 -6.54 25.06 -27.88
N THR A 265 -6.76 23.74 -27.72
CA THR A 265 -6.42 23.00 -26.50
C THR A 265 -4.94 23.14 -26.19
N ARG A 266 -4.08 22.94 -27.20
CA ARG A 266 -2.62 22.95 -27.06
C ARG A 266 -2.07 24.33 -26.73
N GLU A 267 -2.57 25.36 -27.40
CA GLU A 267 -2.23 26.76 -27.14
C GLU A 267 -2.62 27.16 -25.71
N MET A 268 -3.87 26.90 -25.33
CA MET A 268 -4.39 27.23 -23.99
C MET A 268 -3.64 26.48 -22.89
N ALA A 269 -3.40 25.17 -23.08
CA ALA A 269 -2.66 24.37 -22.13
C ALA A 269 -1.23 24.87 -21.94
N THR A 270 -0.56 25.25 -23.04
CA THR A 270 0.80 25.82 -23.01
C THR A 270 0.84 27.12 -22.21
N ASP A 271 -0.02 28.07 -22.55
CA ASP A 271 0.00 29.40 -21.93
C ASP A 271 -0.30 29.34 -20.43
N ASN A 272 -1.30 28.54 -20.05
CA ASN A 272 -1.66 28.34 -18.65
C ASN A 272 -0.56 27.60 -17.88
N LEU A 273 0.07 26.59 -18.49
CA LEU A 273 1.16 25.88 -17.84
C LEU A 273 2.40 26.77 -17.67
N VAL A 274 2.79 27.56 -18.67
CA VAL A 274 3.89 28.54 -18.54
C VAL A 274 3.63 29.50 -17.38
N LYS A 275 2.40 30.01 -17.27
CA LYS A 275 2.01 30.87 -16.15
C LYS A 275 2.19 30.15 -14.81
N LYS A 276 1.69 28.93 -14.69
CA LYS A 276 1.79 28.12 -13.47
C LYS A 276 3.23 27.81 -13.08
N LEU A 277 4.07 27.43 -14.04
CA LEU A 277 5.48 27.14 -13.77
C LEU A 277 6.25 28.40 -13.35
N ARG A 278 5.94 29.59 -13.92
CA ARG A 278 6.51 30.85 -13.45
C ARG A 278 6.09 31.19 -12.02
N GLU A 279 4.85 30.92 -11.64
CA GLU A 279 4.36 31.05 -10.25
C GLU A 279 5.15 30.13 -9.31
N ARG A 280 5.40 28.88 -9.70
CA ARG A 280 6.22 27.92 -8.93
C ARG A 280 7.67 28.38 -8.76
N ILE A 281 8.32 28.80 -9.84
CA ILE A 281 9.69 29.33 -9.80
C ILE A 281 9.76 30.54 -8.85
N ALA A 282 8.80 31.45 -8.91
CA ALA A 282 8.74 32.61 -8.02
C ALA A 282 8.57 32.23 -6.53
N ALA A 283 7.96 31.07 -6.25
CA ALA A 283 7.85 30.49 -4.92
C ALA A 283 9.09 29.66 -4.50
N GLY A 284 10.13 29.57 -5.34
CA GLY A 284 11.32 28.77 -5.08
C GLY A 284 11.13 27.26 -5.29
N LEU A 285 10.08 26.86 -6.00
CA LEU A 285 9.76 25.46 -6.30
C LEU A 285 10.31 25.06 -7.68
N ASP A 286 10.53 23.76 -7.84
CA ASP A 286 10.93 23.17 -9.12
C ASP A 286 9.84 23.40 -10.21
N PRO A 287 10.23 23.79 -11.43
CA PRO A 287 9.31 24.09 -12.53
C PRO A 287 8.79 22.80 -13.18
N SER A 288 8.10 21.99 -12.40
CA SER A 288 7.44 20.79 -12.88
C SER A 288 5.95 20.75 -12.57
N TRP A 289 5.21 19.98 -13.37
CA TRP A 289 3.76 19.79 -13.20
C TRP A 289 3.35 18.36 -13.59
N GLY A 290 2.47 17.73 -12.81
CA GLY A 290 1.94 16.41 -13.12
C GLY A 290 0.54 16.44 -13.73
N PHE A 291 0.28 15.54 -14.67
CA PHE A 291 -1.04 15.35 -15.28
C PHE A 291 -1.56 13.93 -15.07
N GLU A 292 -2.68 13.83 -14.37
CA GLU A 292 -3.41 12.62 -14.08
C GLU A 292 -4.72 12.55 -14.87
N GLN A 293 -5.25 11.34 -15.01
CA GLN A 293 -6.52 11.07 -15.69
C GLN A 293 -7.73 11.05 -14.74
N ALA A 294 -7.49 11.21 -13.43
CA ALA A 294 -8.50 11.32 -12.37
C ALA A 294 -9.55 10.18 -12.37
N ASP A 295 -9.12 8.95 -12.65
CA ASP A 295 -9.99 7.75 -12.77
C ASP A 295 -11.17 7.90 -13.75
N ARG A 296 -11.07 8.84 -14.70
CA ARG A 296 -12.08 9.04 -15.73
C ARG A 296 -11.76 8.18 -16.94
N GLY A 297 -12.74 7.39 -17.37
CA GLY A 297 -12.69 6.76 -18.69
C GLY A 297 -12.63 7.79 -19.82
N TRP A 298 -12.51 7.31 -21.06
CA TRP A 298 -12.54 8.16 -22.23
C TRP A 298 -13.40 7.56 -23.34
N ASP A 299 -14.42 8.30 -23.78
CA ASP A 299 -15.02 8.11 -25.11
C ASP A 299 -14.32 9.08 -26.09
N PRO A 300 -13.41 8.59 -26.95
CA PRO A 300 -12.56 9.50 -27.70
C PRO A 300 -13.32 10.19 -28.83
N ASP A 301 -13.00 11.46 -29.06
CA ASP A 301 -13.55 12.23 -30.18
C ASP A 301 -13.06 11.66 -31.53
N PRO A 302 -13.73 11.98 -32.65
CA PRO A 302 -13.35 11.43 -33.96
C PRO A 302 -11.90 11.71 -34.38
N ALA A 303 -11.33 12.87 -34.02
CA ALA A 303 -9.96 13.21 -34.39
C ALA A 303 -8.96 12.39 -33.57
N SER A 304 -9.20 12.23 -32.26
CA SER A 304 -8.38 11.36 -31.41
C SER A 304 -8.48 9.88 -31.80
N LYS A 305 -9.68 9.39 -32.17
CA LYS A 305 -9.88 8.03 -32.71
C LYS A 305 -9.09 7.81 -33.99
N GLU A 306 -9.15 8.75 -34.93
CA GLU A 306 -8.41 8.67 -36.19
C GLU A 306 -6.90 8.82 -36.00
N PHE A 307 -6.45 9.60 -35.02
CA PHE A 307 -5.04 9.65 -34.68
C PHE A 307 -4.56 8.31 -34.10
N ALA A 308 -5.28 7.77 -33.10
CA ALA A 308 -4.95 6.48 -32.50
C ALA A 308 -4.92 5.34 -33.52
N SER A 309 -5.83 5.32 -34.51
CA SER A 309 -5.88 4.28 -35.55
C SER A 309 -4.58 4.18 -36.37
N ARG A 310 -3.89 5.31 -36.58
CA ARG A 310 -2.60 5.40 -37.27
C ARG A 310 -1.41 5.01 -36.40
N HIS A 311 -1.63 4.89 -35.09
CA HIS A 311 -0.62 4.63 -34.06
C HIS A 311 -0.89 3.33 -33.29
N GLY A 312 -1.36 2.30 -34.01
CA GLY A 312 -1.58 0.96 -33.45
C GLY A 312 -2.92 0.79 -32.72
N GLY A 313 -3.82 1.76 -32.85
CA GLY A 313 -5.13 1.77 -32.18
C GLY A 313 -5.08 2.19 -30.70
N ALA A 314 -3.91 2.55 -30.17
CA ALA A 314 -3.73 2.90 -28.78
C ALA A 314 -4.17 4.34 -28.49
N LEU A 315 -5.13 4.54 -27.57
CA LEU A 315 -5.60 5.87 -27.17
C LEU A 315 -4.53 6.72 -26.49
N SER A 316 -3.52 6.07 -25.91
CA SER A 316 -2.32 6.73 -25.39
C SER A 316 -1.61 7.58 -26.44
N ALA A 317 -1.75 7.31 -27.74
CA ALA A 317 -1.16 8.10 -28.81
C ALA A 317 -1.53 9.57 -28.67
N ALA A 318 -2.81 9.88 -28.50
CA ALA A 318 -3.29 11.26 -28.36
C ALA A 318 -2.84 11.90 -27.04
N VAL A 319 -2.75 11.11 -25.95
CA VAL A 319 -2.27 11.57 -24.64
C VAL A 319 -0.79 11.97 -24.72
N VAL A 320 0.05 11.09 -25.29
CA VAL A 320 1.49 11.33 -25.47
C VAL A 320 1.73 12.49 -26.42
N ASP A 321 0.99 12.56 -27.54
CA ASP A 321 1.16 13.63 -28.52
C ASP A 321 0.80 15.03 -27.96
N LEU A 322 -0.28 15.13 -27.17
CA LEU A 322 -0.61 16.35 -26.44
C LEU A 322 0.50 16.75 -25.46
N ALA A 323 0.97 15.81 -24.63
CA ALA A 323 2.02 16.07 -23.66
C ALA A 323 3.31 16.52 -24.34
N ASN A 324 3.70 15.89 -25.45
CA ASN A 324 4.88 16.23 -26.23
C ASN A 324 4.83 17.64 -26.81
N ASP A 325 3.72 18.02 -27.45
CA ASP A 325 3.58 19.35 -28.06
C ASP A 325 3.59 20.45 -26.99
N VAL A 326 2.86 20.26 -25.89
CA VAL A 326 2.85 21.22 -24.77
C VAL A 326 4.24 21.31 -24.14
N ALA A 327 4.89 20.19 -23.83
CA ALA A 327 6.24 20.18 -23.26
C ALA A 327 7.24 20.91 -24.17
N ALA A 328 7.22 20.66 -25.48
CA ALA A 328 8.10 21.33 -26.44
C ALA A 328 7.91 22.85 -26.44
N ARG A 329 6.66 23.34 -26.41
CA ARG A 329 6.35 24.78 -26.37
C ARG A 329 6.72 25.43 -25.05
N VAL A 330 6.43 24.77 -23.93
CA VAL A 330 6.78 25.27 -22.60
C VAL A 330 8.30 25.36 -22.45
N ARG A 331 9.04 24.36 -22.90
CA ARG A 331 10.51 24.31 -22.81
C ARG A 331 11.23 25.35 -23.66
N GLN A 332 10.58 25.92 -24.69
CA GLN A 332 11.11 27.09 -25.39
C GLN A 332 11.14 28.35 -24.49
N GLN A 333 10.29 28.41 -23.47
CA GLN A 333 10.21 29.54 -22.53
C GLN A 333 10.83 29.23 -21.16
N ILE A 334 10.80 27.97 -20.73
CA ILE A 334 11.32 27.47 -19.45
C ILE A 334 12.10 26.17 -19.74
N PRO A 335 13.37 26.24 -20.16
CA PRO A 335 14.16 25.09 -20.63
C PRO A 335 14.28 23.93 -19.63
N GLU A 336 14.16 24.20 -18.35
CA GLU A 336 14.24 23.23 -17.26
C GLU A 336 12.89 22.57 -16.93
N ALA A 337 11.80 22.99 -17.58
CA ALA A 337 10.45 22.52 -17.27
C ALA A 337 10.29 21.01 -17.51
N ARG A 338 9.62 20.34 -16.55
CA ARG A 338 9.27 18.92 -16.64
C ARG A 338 7.78 18.68 -16.43
N LEU A 339 7.21 17.76 -17.19
CA LEU A 339 5.82 17.36 -17.09
C LEU A 339 5.76 15.87 -16.78
N SER A 340 4.70 15.39 -16.14
CA SER A 340 4.39 13.95 -16.16
C SER A 340 3.01 13.70 -16.75
N THR A 341 2.85 12.54 -17.38
CA THR A 341 1.55 12.07 -17.90
C THR A 341 1.40 10.57 -17.67
N GLN A 342 0.18 10.05 -17.74
CA GLN A 342 -0.16 8.68 -17.33
C GLN A 342 -0.44 7.73 -18.51
N ALA A 343 0.12 6.53 -18.38
CA ALA A 343 -0.31 5.32 -19.05
C ALA A 343 -1.10 4.48 -18.04
N TYR A 344 -2.41 4.73 -17.97
CA TYR A 344 -3.31 4.18 -16.96
C TYR A 344 -4.67 3.86 -17.61
N SER A 345 -5.29 2.74 -17.19
CA SER A 345 -6.61 2.33 -17.68
C SER A 345 -6.71 2.35 -19.23
N PHE A 346 -7.49 3.26 -19.82
CA PHE A 346 -7.69 3.37 -21.27
C PHE A 346 -6.40 3.74 -22.05
N SER A 347 -5.43 4.39 -21.41
CA SER A 347 -4.14 4.76 -22.04
C SER A 347 -3.00 3.81 -21.69
N PHE A 348 -3.28 2.65 -21.06
CA PHE A 348 -2.21 1.74 -20.64
C PHE A 348 -1.43 1.13 -21.82
N SER A 349 -2.07 0.91 -22.97
CA SER A 349 -1.40 0.35 -24.14
C SER A 349 -0.48 1.40 -24.80
N PRO A 350 0.79 1.11 -25.12
CA PRO A 350 1.72 2.06 -25.74
C PRO A 350 1.38 2.30 -27.22
N PRO A 351 1.62 3.51 -27.74
CA PRO A 351 1.40 3.81 -29.15
C PRO A 351 2.54 3.31 -30.02
N THR A 352 2.30 3.15 -31.32
CA THR A 352 3.36 2.86 -32.30
C THR A 352 3.78 4.12 -33.05
N GLY A 353 5.08 4.31 -33.30
CA GLY A 353 5.59 5.40 -34.13
C GLY A 353 5.55 6.79 -33.48
N ILE A 354 5.32 6.86 -32.16
CA ILE A 354 5.44 8.07 -31.34
C ILE A 354 6.43 7.75 -30.21
N HIS A 355 7.34 8.68 -29.95
CA HIS A 355 8.25 8.63 -28.80
C HIS A 355 7.84 9.71 -27.80
N VAL A 356 7.93 9.43 -26.50
CA VAL A 356 7.73 10.41 -25.43
C VAL A 356 8.84 11.45 -25.50
N GLY A 357 8.46 12.72 -25.52
CA GLY A 357 9.36 13.84 -25.75
C GLY A 357 10.21 14.19 -24.53
N GLU A 358 11.29 14.92 -24.78
CA GLU A 358 12.18 15.43 -23.73
C GLU A 358 11.41 16.27 -22.71
N GLY A 359 11.68 16.03 -21.42
CA GLY A 359 11.00 16.72 -20.32
C GLY A 359 9.62 16.17 -19.98
N VAL A 360 9.20 15.03 -20.55
CA VAL A 360 7.97 14.31 -20.17
C VAL A 360 8.33 13.00 -19.46
N VAL A 361 7.92 12.88 -18.19
CA VAL A 361 8.03 11.66 -17.40
C VAL A 361 6.77 10.81 -17.59
N MET A 362 6.92 9.62 -18.16
CA MET A 362 5.82 8.68 -18.34
C MET A 362 5.53 7.94 -17.03
N THR A 363 4.32 8.06 -16.52
CA THR A 363 3.86 7.35 -15.32
C THR A 363 3.06 6.14 -15.76
N VAL A 364 3.62 4.94 -15.63
CA VAL A 364 2.97 3.69 -16.09
C VAL A 364 2.36 2.96 -14.90
N ALA A 365 1.05 2.73 -14.95
CA ALA A 365 0.25 2.20 -13.85
C ALA A 365 -0.47 0.89 -14.25
N PRO A 366 0.14 -0.29 -14.03
CA PRO A 366 -0.44 -1.59 -14.39
C PRO A 366 -1.48 -2.06 -13.37
N ILE A 367 -2.54 -1.27 -13.12
CA ILE A 367 -3.55 -1.56 -12.09
C ILE A 367 -4.31 -2.89 -12.32
N GLN A 368 -4.42 -3.32 -13.57
CA GLN A 368 -5.08 -4.57 -13.97
C GLN A 368 -4.22 -5.85 -13.79
N ALA A 369 -3.00 -5.73 -13.26
CA ALA A 369 -2.12 -6.87 -13.00
C ALA A 369 -2.69 -7.81 -11.93
N ASN A 370 -2.30 -9.09 -11.98
CA ASN A 370 -2.41 -9.98 -10.83
C ASN A 370 -1.23 -9.72 -9.89
N PHE A 371 -1.48 -9.14 -8.72
CA PHE A 371 -0.43 -8.78 -7.77
C PHE A 371 0.22 -9.98 -7.07
N ALA A 372 -0.33 -11.19 -7.19
CA ALA A 372 0.27 -12.43 -6.70
C ALA A 372 1.59 -12.76 -7.42
N HIS A 373 1.73 -12.33 -8.67
CA HIS A 373 2.87 -12.65 -9.54
C HIS A 373 3.68 -11.42 -9.88
N SER A 374 4.94 -11.66 -10.27
CA SER A 374 5.77 -10.61 -10.87
C SER A 374 5.03 -9.99 -12.06
N ARG A 375 5.23 -8.70 -12.32
CA ARG A 375 4.64 -8.00 -13.47
C ARG A 375 5.17 -8.54 -14.82
N PHE A 376 6.13 -9.45 -14.79
CA PHE A 376 6.76 -10.07 -15.97
C PHE A 376 6.51 -11.57 -16.13
N GLU A 377 5.76 -12.22 -15.23
CA GLU A 377 5.63 -13.67 -15.18
C GLU A 377 4.17 -14.13 -15.15
N GLY A 378 3.95 -15.42 -15.46
CA GLY A 378 2.65 -16.06 -15.33
C GLY A 378 1.54 -15.34 -16.11
N ASP A 379 0.45 -15.06 -15.41
CA ASP A 379 -0.74 -14.37 -15.94
C ASP A 379 -0.57 -12.85 -16.08
N ASN A 380 0.64 -12.33 -15.82
CA ASN A 380 1.05 -10.95 -16.14
C ASN A 380 1.95 -10.87 -17.38
N ALA A 381 2.13 -11.93 -18.17
CA ALA A 381 3.03 -11.91 -19.33
C ALA A 381 2.73 -10.76 -20.32
N GLU A 382 1.45 -10.44 -20.56
CA GLU A 382 1.05 -9.31 -21.42
C GLU A 382 1.34 -7.94 -20.78
N ILE A 383 1.23 -7.83 -19.45
CA ILE A 383 1.64 -6.65 -18.69
C ILE A 383 3.14 -6.43 -18.86
N GLY A 384 3.94 -7.48 -18.68
CA GLY A 384 5.39 -7.41 -18.84
C GLY A 384 5.81 -7.00 -20.25
N GLN A 385 5.15 -7.52 -21.29
CA GLN A 385 5.37 -7.07 -22.66
C GLN A 385 4.99 -5.61 -22.88
N THR A 386 3.90 -5.17 -22.25
CA THR A 386 3.46 -3.78 -22.32
C THR A 386 4.46 -2.84 -21.65
N LEU A 387 4.98 -3.19 -20.47
CA LEU A 387 6.04 -2.44 -19.79
C LEU A 387 7.31 -2.35 -20.63
N LYS A 388 7.72 -3.45 -21.28
CA LYS A 388 8.88 -3.46 -22.20
C LYS A 388 8.68 -2.51 -23.38
N LYS A 389 7.50 -2.53 -24.00
CA LYS A 389 7.16 -1.61 -25.09
C LYS A 389 7.13 -0.15 -24.64
N TRP A 390 6.68 0.15 -23.42
CA TRP A 390 6.81 1.51 -22.87
C TRP A 390 8.27 1.95 -22.76
N CYS A 391 9.17 1.05 -22.35
CA CYS A 391 10.62 1.33 -22.31
C CYS A 391 11.25 1.51 -23.70
N GLU A 392 10.59 1.08 -24.79
CA GLU A 392 11.03 1.32 -26.16
C GLU A 392 10.62 2.71 -26.68
N VAL A 393 9.61 3.34 -26.07
CA VAL A 393 9.04 4.62 -26.54
C VAL A 393 9.23 5.77 -25.54
N ALA A 394 9.85 5.55 -24.39
CA ALA A 394 10.06 6.58 -23.36
C ALA A 394 11.39 6.38 -22.63
N ASP A 395 12.10 7.49 -22.35
CA ASP A 395 13.40 7.47 -21.65
C ASP A 395 13.29 7.69 -20.14
N ASP A 396 12.23 8.37 -19.68
CA ASP A 396 12.00 8.68 -18.27
C ASP A 396 10.66 8.09 -17.81
N ILE A 397 10.72 6.92 -17.18
CA ILE A 397 9.55 6.20 -16.68
C ILE A 397 9.54 6.17 -15.15
N VAL A 398 8.36 6.36 -14.57
CA VAL A 398 8.02 6.03 -13.20
C VAL A 398 6.94 4.95 -13.22
N ILE A 399 7.17 3.83 -12.53
CA ILE A 399 6.13 2.82 -12.30
C ILE A 399 5.30 3.24 -11.10
N TRP A 400 4.00 3.33 -11.31
CA TRP A 400 3.01 3.41 -10.23
C TRP A 400 2.49 2.00 -9.98
N ASP A 401 3.01 1.36 -8.95
CA ASP A 401 2.66 0.00 -8.56
C ASP A 401 1.73 -0.04 -7.35
N TYR A 402 1.08 -1.18 -7.11
CA TYR A 402 0.10 -1.36 -6.02
C TYR A 402 0.50 -2.56 -5.16
N THR A 403 0.48 -2.36 -3.85
CA THR A 403 0.96 -3.32 -2.84
C THR A 403 -0.05 -3.53 -1.70
N VAL A 404 -1.33 -3.36 -2.03
CA VAL A 404 -2.43 -3.31 -1.07
C VAL A 404 -3.74 -3.72 -1.76
N ASP A 405 -4.69 -4.21 -0.95
CA ASP A 405 -6.10 -4.27 -1.30
C ASP A 405 -6.83 -3.04 -0.74
N PHE A 406 -7.33 -2.16 -1.61
CA PHE A 406 -8.03 -0.93 -1.20
C PHE A 406 -9.42 -1.21 -0.62
N ALA A 407 -10.00 -2.40 -0.86
CA ALA A 407 -11.27 -2.78 -0.25
C ALA A 407 -11.11 -2.96 1.27
N TYR A 408 -10.08 -3.70 1.67
CA TYR A 408 -9.76 -3.97 3.08
C TYR A 408 -8.25 -4.03 3.33
N TYR A 409 -7.69 -3.00 3.97
CA TYR A 409 -6.26 -2.90 4.31
C TYR A 409 -5.74 -3.94 5.31
N ILE A 410 -6.64 -4.65 5.99
CA ILE A 410 -6.33 -5.75 6.92
C ILE A 410 -6.70 -7.12 6.34
N GLN A 411 -7.18 -7.18 5.10
CA GLN A 411 -7.36 -8.46 4.42
C GLN A 411 -5.99 -9.01 4.01
N PRO A 412 -5.69 -10.30 4.23
CA PRO A 412 -4.41 -10.86 3.82
C PRO A 412 -4.14 -10.68 2.31
N PHE A 413 -3.06 -10.00 1.93
CA PHE A 413 -2.72 -9.72 0.54
C PHE A 413 -1.32 -10.26 0.19
N PRO A 414 -1.19 -11.56 -0.18
CA PRO A 414 0.11 -12.25 -0.24
C PRO A 414 0.94 -11.97 -1.50
N ASP A 415 1.25 -10.70 -1.76
CA ASP A 415 2.18 -10.20 -2.78
C ASP A 415 3.66 -10.24 -2.34
N TYR A 416 3.95 -10.94 -1.23
CA TYR A 416 5.18 -10.76 -0.44
C TYR A 416 6.50 -10.96 -1.19
N TRP A 417 6.54 -11.83 -2.21
CA TRP A 417 7.73 -12.06 -3.04
C TRP A 417 7.60 -11.45 -4.44
N SER A 418 6.37 -11.20 -4.91
CA SER A 418 6.13 -10.76 -6.28
C SER A 418 6.61 -9.34 -6.53
N PHE A 419 6.49 -8.45 -5.53
CA PHE A 419 7.05 -7.10 -5.64
C PHE A 419 8.58 -7.14 -5.81
N GLY A 420 9.27 -8.11 -5.21
CA GLY A 420 10.72 -8.23 -5.28
C GLY A 420 11.18 -8.62 -6.68
N ALA A 421 10.58 -9.67 -7.24
CA ALA A 421 10.80 -10.09 -8.62
C ALA A 421 10.40 -8.99 -9.64
N THR A 422 9.36 -8.22 -9.33
CA THR A 422 8.92 -7.08 -10.16
C THR A 422 9.98 -5.98 -10.19
N VAL A 423 10.50 -5.56 -9.04
CA VAL A 423 11.58 -4.55 -8.96
C VAL A 423 12.83 -5.01 -9.69
N GLN A 424 13.19 -6.30 -9.58
CA GLN A 424 14.32 -6.88 -10.31
C GLN A 424 14.12 -6.84 -11.82
N GLY A 425 12.96 -7.25 -12.32
CA GLY A 425 12.66 -7.16 -13.76
C GLY A 425 12.62 -5.71 -14.27
N LEU A 426 12.07 -4.78 -13.49
CA LEU A 426 12.10 -3.35 -13.83
C LEU A 426 13.53 -2.78 -13.87
N ALA A 427 14.42 -3.27 -13.02
CA ALA A 427 15.80 -2.80 -12.96
C ALA A 427 16.61 -3.13 -14.22
N GLU A 428 16.19 -4.12 -15.03
CA GLU A 428 16.80 -4.44 -16.32
C GLU A 428 16.58 -3.35 -17.38
N HIS A 429 15.63 -2.43 -17.13
CA HIS A 429 15.25 -1.36 -18.06
C HIS A 429 15.69 0.01 -17.55
N PRO A 430 16.81 0.59 -18.02
CA PRO A 430 17.35 1.86 -17.52
C PRO A 430 16.39 3.05 -17.66
N GLN A 431 15.43 2.97 -18.60
CA GLN A 431 14.36 3.94 -18.78
C GLN A 431 13.45 4.05 -17.55
N VAL A 432 13.30 2.95 -16.80
CA VAL A 432 12.60 2.95 -15.51
C VAL A 432 13.50 3.61 -14.47
N GLY A 433 13.30 4.92 -14.32
CA GLY A 433 14.04 5.76 -13.39
C GLY A 433 13.36 5.92 -12.03
N GLY A 434 12.08 5.54 -11.88
CA GLY A 434 11.39 5.67 -10.60
C GLY A 434 10.37 4.58 -10.31
N TYR A 435 10.09 4.40 -9.02
CA TYR A 435 9.11 3.46 -8.51
C TYR A 435 8.32 4.10 -7.38
N PHE A 436 7.00 4.04 -7.50
CA PHE A 436 6.03 4.46 -6.52
C PHE A 436 5.14 3.26 -6.20
N ALA A 437 5.26 2.69 -5.00
CA ALA A 437 4.30 1.69 -4.52
C ALA A 437 3.19 2.38 -3.74
N GLN A 438 2.00 2.43 -4.32
CA GLN A 438 0.80 2.78 -3.58
C GLN A 438 0.44 1.64 -2.62
N ASN A 439 0.21 2.02 -1.37
CA ASN A 439 -0.25 1.14 -0.31
C ASN A 439 -1.41 1.85 0.43
N ALA A 440 -1.72 1.44 1.67
CA ALA A 440 -2.71 2.05 2.53
C ALA A 440 -2.29 3.46 2.99
N TYR A 441 -2.28 4.40 2.06
CA TYR A 441 -1.71 5.74 2.23
C TYR A 441 -2.45 6.61 3.25
N ASN A 442 -3.74 6.37 3.43
CA ASN A 442 -4.61 7.10 4.35
C ASN A 442 -4.89 6.33 5.65
N ALA A 443 -4.17 5.24 5.92
CA ALA A 443 -4.34 4.42 7.12
C ALA A 443 -3.00 4.03 7.76
N ALA A 444 -3.03 3.75 9.05
CA ALA A 444 -1.97 3.07 9.79
C ALA A 444 -2.50 1.72 10.31
N GLY A 445 -1.63 0.85 10.82
CA GLY A 445 -1.97 -0.45 11.38
C GLY A 445 -2.41 -1.47 10.35
N THR A 446 -1.86 -1.40 9.13
CA THR A 446 -2.30 -2.19 7.97
C THR A 446 -1.43 -3.42 7.72
N GLU A 447 -1.90 -4.37 6.92
CA GLU A 447 -1.19 -5.65 6.73
C GLU A 447 0.24 -5.41 6.19
N PHE A 448 1.27 -5.77 6.97
CA PHE A 448 2.68 -5.82 6.55
C PHE A 448 3.24 -4.55 5.87
N ALA A 449 2.69 -3.36 6.13
CA ALA A 449 3.14 -2.12 5.51
C ALA A 449 4.61 -1.81 5.83
N GLU A 450 5.07 -2.11 7.05
CA GLU A 450 6.45 -1.91 7.50
C GLU A 450 7.41 -2.87 6.80
N LEU A 451 7.02 -4.14 6.63
CA LEU A 451 7.78 -5.14 5.88
C LEU A 451 7.96 -4.69 4.44
N ARG A 452 6.87 -4.31 3.77
CA ARG A 452 6.92 -3.84 2.37
C ARG A 452 7.79 -2.59 2.25
N THR A 453 7.65 -1.64 3.18
CA THR A 453 8.48 -0.43 3.21
C THR A 453 9.97 -0.74 3.33
N TRP A 454 10.33 -1.60 4.29
CA TRP A 454 11.72 -1.92 4.59
C TRP A 454 12.40 -2.75 3.49
N VAL A 455 11.69 -3.73 2.93
CA VAL A 455 12.21 -4.61 1.87
C VAL A 455 12.30 -3.85 0.54
N LEU A 456 11.24 -3.11 0.14
CA LEU A 456 11.29 -2.33 -1.09
C LEU A 456 12.33 -1.22 -1.02
N GLY A 457 12.50 -0.53 0.11
CA GLY A 457 13.56 0.49 0.25
C GLY A 457 14.96 -0.05 -0.04
N ARG A 458 15.22 -1.32 0.30
CA ARG A 458 16.47 -2.02 -0.04
C ARG A 458 16.57 -2.35 -1.52
N LEU A 459 15.54 -2.99 -2.08
CA LEU A 459 15.53 -3.42 -3.49
C LEU A 459 15.53 -2.24 -4.48
N LEU A 460 14.92 -1.12 -4.10
CA LEU A 460 14.92 0.10 -4.89
C LEU A 460 16.26 0.84 -4.85
N TRP A 461 17.11 0.56 -3.86
CA TRP A 461 18.51 1.00 -3.90
C TRP A 461 19.35 0.02 -4.71
N ASP A 462 19.34 -1.25 -4.31
CA ASP A 462 20.10 -2.34 -4.90
C ASP A 462 19.18 -3.53 -5.23
N PRO A 463 18.76 -3.69 -6.50
CA PRO A 463 17.88 -4.77 -6.92
C PRO A 463 18.60 -6.13 -6.99
N SER A 464 19.94 -6.19 -6.87
CA SER A 464 20.67 -7.45 -6.88
C SER A 464 20.49 -8.27 -5.59
N LEU A 465 19.95 -7.66 -4.54
CA LEU A 465 19.66 -8.30 -3.26
C LEU A 465 18.57 -9.37 -3.42
N ASP A 466 18.67 -10.44 -2.62
CA ASP A 466 17.69 -11.53 -2.56
C ASP A 466 16.45 -11.10 -1.73
N PRO A 467 15.26 -10.97 -2.34
CA PRO A 467 14.05 -10.59 -1.62
C PRO A 467 13.68 -11.53 -0.47
N ASP A 468 13.86 -12.85 -0.61
CA ASP A 468 13.54 -13.81 0.46
C ASP A 468 14.48 -13.65 1.65
N ALA A 469 15.77 -13.39 1.40
CA ALA A 469 16.74 -13.11 2.45
C ALA A 469 16.39 -11.84 3.23
N LEU A 470 15.96 -10.79 2.54
CA LEU A 470 15.51 -9.53 3.15
C LEU A 470 14.26 -9.75 4.00
N ILE A 471 13.24 -10.44 3.48
CA ILE A 471 12.04 -10.80 4.23
C ILE A 471 12.42 -11.54 5.51
N ARG A 472 13.27 -12.57 5.43
CA ARG A 472 13.71 -13.31 6.62
C ARG A 472 14.50 -12.45 7.61
N GLU A 473 15.31 -11.50 7.14
CA GLU A 473 16.00 -10.55 8.00
C GLU A 473 14.99 -9.66 8.76
N PHE A 474 14.04 -9.06 8.04
CA PHE A 474 12.95 -8.29 8.63
C PHE A 474 12.22 -9.12 9.68
N LEU A 475 11.78 -10.33 9.32
CA LEU A 475 10.99 -11.16 10.22
C LEU A 475 11.75 -11.50 11.51
N ARG A 476 13.05 -11.83 11.41
CA ARG A 476 13.91 -12.10 12.58
C ARG A 476 14.08 -10.87 13.47
N GLY A 477 14.22 -9.69 12.87
CA GLY A 477 14.42 -8.44 13.60
C GLY A 477 13.14 -7.90 14.25
N TYR A 478 12.02 -8.02 13.56
CA TYR A 478 10.74 -7.42 13.93
C TYR A 478 9.84 -8.36 14.75
N TYR A 479 9.83 -9.66 14.48
CA TYR A 479 9.02 -10.64 15.22
C TYR A 479 9.84 -11.54 16.17
N GLY A 480 11.18 -11.47 16.12
CA GLY A 480 12.06 -12.22 17.03
C GLY A 480 11.79 -13.74 16.99
N PRO A 481 11.51 -14.40 18.14
CA PRO A 481 11.23 -15.84 18.18
C PRO A 481 10.07 -16.30 17.29
N ALA A 482 9.11 -15.43 16.96
CA ALA A 482 7.98 -15.77 16.09
C ALA A 482 8.30 -15.73 14.59
N ALA A 483 9.49 -15.27 14.19
CA ALA A 483 9.86 -15.04 12.79
C ALA A 483 9.57 -16.23 11.86
N GLN A 484 9.96 -17.44 12.25
CA GLN A 484 9.72 -18.63 11.43
C GLN A 484 8.24 -18.99 11.32
N THR A 485 7.44 -18.68 12.36
CA THR A 485 6.00 -18.92 12.36
C THR A 485 5.30 -17.93 11.42
N ILE A 486 5.65 -16.65 11.47
CA ILE A 486 5.13 -15.62 10.53
C ILE A 486 5.56 -15.95 9.09
N TYR A 487 6.80 -16.36 8.87
CA TYR A 487 7.25 -16.82 7.54
C TYR A 487 6.43 -18.02 7.03
N SER A 488 6.04 -18.93 7.92
CA SER A 488 5.20 -20.07 7.55
C SER A 488 3.77 -19.66 7.22
N TYR A 489 3.24 -18.64 7.90
CA TYR A 489 1.95 -18.01 7.55
C TYR A 489 2.02 -17.35 6.17
N MET A 490 3.07 -16.57 5.88
CA MET A 490 3.23 -15.94 4.57
C MET A 490 3.24 -16.97 3.43
N LYS A 491 3.94 -18.09 3.62
CA LYS A 491 3.96 -19.20 2.65
C LYS A 491 2.60 -19.90 2.52
N LEU A 492 1.87 -20.08 3.62
CA LEU A 492 0.54 -20.67 3.60
C LEU A 492 -0.41 -19.80 2.77
N MET A 493 -0.43 -18.49 2.99
CA MET A 493 -1.28 -17.56 2.24
C MET A 493 -0.92 -17.56 0.74
N ARG A 494 0.38 -17.53 0.43
CA ARG A 494 0.85 -17.62 -0.95
C ARG A 494 0.45 -18.94 -1.62
N GLN A 495 0.65 -20.07 -0.95
CA GLN A 495 0.28 -21.38 -1.48
C GLN A 495 -1.23 -21.47 -1.74
N SER A 496 -2.06 -20.92 -0.84
CA SER A 496 -3.51 -20.88 -1.02
C SER A 496 -3.94 -20.10 -2.27
N VAL A 497 -3.24 -19.00 -2.60
CA VAL A 497 -3.47 -18.26 -3.85
C VAL A 497 -3.18 -19.11 -5.08
N GLU A 498 -2.04 -19.83 -5.08
CA GLU A 498 -1.66 -20.72 -6.18
C GLU A 498 -2.64 -21.90 -6.33
N ASP A 499 -2.96 -22.59 -5.22
CA ASP A 499 -3.83 -23.76 -5.20
C ASP A 499 -5.25 -23.45 -5.69
N THR A 500 -5.70 -22.22 -5.46
CA THR A 500 -7.04 -21.76 -5.88
C THR A 500 -7.04 -21.01 -7.21
N ASN A 501 -5.87 -20.80 -7.83
CA ASN A 501 -5.68 -19.92 -8.99
C ASN A 501 -6.29 -18.52 -8.77
N THR A 502 -6.28 -18.01 -7.53
CA THR A 502 -6.86 -16.69 -7.24
C THR A 502 -5.98 -15.61 -7.86
N ARG A 503 -6.62 -14.64 -8.53
CA ARG A 503 -5.96 -13.38 -8.92
C ARG A 503 -6.05 -12.39 -7.77
N LEU A 504 -4.91 -11.89 -7.29
CA LEU A 504 -4.90 -10.77 -6.36
C LEU A 504 -5.11 -9.48 -7.14
N VAL A 505 -6.21 -8.79 -6.84
CA VAL A 505 -6.62 -7.52 -7.44
C VAL A 505 -6.69 -6.45 -6.36
N TYR A 506 -6.74 -5.17 -6.76
CA TYR A 506 -6.67 -4.03 -5.86
C TYR A 506 -7.96 -3.79 -5.05
N ASN A 507 -9.03 -4.56 -5.28
CA ASN A 507 -10.34 -4.42 -4.65
C ASN A 507 -10.99 -5.80 -4.38
N ALA A 508 -10.27 -6.69 -3.72
CA ALA A 508 -10.71 -8.08 -3.55
C ALA A 508 -11.78 -8.21 -2.44
N THR A 509 -12.62 -9.23 -2.56
CA THR A 509 -13.63 -9.56 -1.55
C THR A 509 -13.05 -10.50 -0.48
N VAL A 510 -13.57 -10.44 0.74
CA VAL A 510 -13.24 -11.39 1.82
C VAL A 510 -13.64 -12.83 1.49
N ASN A 511 -14.55 -12.99 0.51
CA ASN A 511 -14.97 -14.28 -0.02
C ASN A 511 -13.99 -14.87 -1.06
N SER A 512 -12.85 -14.20 -1.32
CA SER A 512 -11.86 -14.67 -2.28
C SER A 512 -11.46 -16.14 -2.03
N PRO A 513 -11.30 -16.98 -3.06
CA PRO A 513 -11.14 -18.43 -2.89
C PRO A 513 -9.96 -18.82 -2.00
N TYR A 514 -8.83 -18.11 -2.06
CA TYR A 514 -7.66 -18.38 -1.22
C TYR A 514 -7.87 -18.14 0.29
N LEU A 515 -8.94 -17.45 0.69
CA LEU A 515 -9.31 -17.21 2.09
C LEU A 515 -10.27 -18.29 2.63
N HIS A 516 -10.27 -19.49 2.06
CA HIS A 516 -11.16 -20.58 2.47
C HIS A 516 -10.86 -21.16 3.87
N PHE A 517 -11.83 -21.91 4.39
CA PHE A 517 -11.84 -22.48 5.75
C PHE A 517 -10.53 -23.16 6.16
N ASP A 518 -10.00 -24.09 5.37
CA ASP A 518 -8.82 -24.86 5.77
C ASP A 518 -7.56 -23.99 5.88
N THR A 519 -7.39 -23.02 4.98
CA THR A 519 -6.28 -22.06 5.04
C THR A 519 -6.42 -21.18 6.27
N MET A 520 -7.60 -20.62 6.52
CA MET A 520 -7.81 -19.75 7.69
C MET A 520 -7.69 -20.51 9.01
N LEU A 521 -8.11 -21.77 9.08
CA LEU A 521 -7.91 -22.64 10.24
C LEU A 521 -6.43 -22.89 10.53
N GLN A 522 -5.60 -23.05 9.49
CA GLN A 522 -4.15 -23.20 9.65
C GLN A 522 -3.47 -21.87 10.03
N ALA A 523 -3.90 -20.76 9.44
CA ALA A 523 -3.44 -19.43 9.79
C ALA A 523 -3.73 -19.10 11.26
N ASP A 524 -4.93 -19.43 11.74
CA ASP A 524 -5.36 -19.28 13.14
C ASP A 524 -4.40 -19.99 14.12
N LYS A 525 -4.03 -21.23 13.79
CA LYS A 525 -3.07 -22.02 14.59
C LYS A 525 -1.66 -21.43 14.56
N LEU A 526 -1.23 -20.91 13.41
CA LEU A 526 0.08 -20.26 13.28
C LEU A 526 0.14 -18.99 14.11
N MET A 527 -0.91 -18.16 14.09
CA MET A 527 -0.93 -16.93 14.88
C MET A 527 -0.97 -17.21 16.38
N ALA A 528 -1.77 -18.19 16.83
CA ALA A 528 -1.78 -18.61 18.24
C ALA A 528 -0.38 -19.09 18.70
N LYS A 529 0.33 -19.84 17.86
CA LYS A 529 1.72 -20.25 18.13
C LYS A 529 2.68 -19.05 18.14
N ALA A 530 2.52 -18.10 17.23
CA ALA A 530 3.36 -16.91 17.15
C ALA A 530 3.23 -16.06 18.42
N GLU A 531 2.00 -15.82 18.90
CA GLU A 531 1.74 -15.05 20.12
C GLU A 531 2.36 -15.70 21.36
N GLU A 532 2.23 -17.02 21.50
CA GLU A 532 2.82 -17.76 22.61
C GLU A 532 4.36 -17.61 22.65
N LEU A 533 5.02 -17.62 21.50
CA LEU A 533 6.48 -17.45 21.40
C LEU A 533 6.97 -16.06 21.85
N VAL A 534 6.10 -15.05 21.81
CA VAL A 534 6.45 -13.65 22.14
C VAL A 534 5.70 -13.12 23.37
N ARG A 535 4.95 -13.97 24.09
CA ARG A 535 4.06 -13.57 25.20
C ARG A 535 4.71 -12.69 26.28
N ASN A 536 6.02 -12.84 26.47
CA ASN A 536 6.81 -12.12 27.48
C ASN A 536 7.49 -10.84 26.95
N ASN A 537 7.33 -10.51 25.67
CA ASN A 537 7.87 -9.30 25.06
C ASN A 537 6.73 -8.46 24.47
N PRO A 538 6.35 -7.33 25.11
CA PRO A 538 5.18 -6.55 24.70
C PRO A 538 5.32 -5.94 23.30
N ASP A 539 6.52 -5.56 22.88
CA ASP A 539 6.74 -5.00 21.54
C ASP A 539 6.53 -6.08 20.47
N LEU A 540 7.21 -7.22 20.62
CA LEU A 540 7.07 -8.33 19.66
C LEU A 540 5.65 -8.91 19.65
N ARG A 541 4.97 -8.92 20.81
CA ARG A 541 3.57 -9.33 20.90
C ARG A 541 2.67 -8.38 20.12
N ALA A 542 2.85 -7.07 20.24
CA ALA A 542 2.10 -6.09 19.46
C ALA A 542 2.27 -6.29 17.96
N HIS A 543 3.50 -6.56 17.50
CA HIS A 543 3.76 -6.85 16.09
C HIS A 543 3.03 -8.12 15.61
N VAL A 544 3.07 -9.21 16.39
CA VAL A 544 2.34 -10.44 16.04
C VAL A 544 0.82 -10.20 16.02
N GLN A 545 0.31 -9.43 16.97
CA GLN A 545 -1.12 -9.08 17.05
C GLN A 545 -1.60 -8.29 15.82
N ALA A 546 -0.76 -7.42 15.23
CA ALA A 546 -1.08 -6.76 13.98
C ALA A 546 -1.26 -7.73 12.79
N VAL A 547 -0.53 -8.86 12.78
CA VAL A 547 -0.74 -9.93 11.77
C VAL A 547 -1.97 -10.76 12.11
N ARG A 548 -2.18 -11.08 13.39
CA ARG A 548 -3.34 -11.80 13.90
C ARG A 548 -4.65 -11.11 13.54
N LEU A 549 -4.67 -9.77 13.62
CA LEU A 549 -5.80 -8.92 13.20
C LEU A 549 -6.34 -9.30 11.83
N CYS A 550 -5.45 -9.56 10.88
CA CYS A 550 -5.81 -9.91 9.50
C CYS A 550 -6.51 -11.29 9.41
N VAL A 551 -6.09 -12.24 10.25
CA VAL A 551 -6.68 -13.58 10.34
C VAL A 551 -8.04 -13.54 11.05
N ASP A 552 -8.12 -12.82 12.17
CA ASP A 552 -9.36 -12.67 12.93
C ASP A 552 -10.42 -11.90 12.13
N PHE A 553 -10.04 -10.90 11.33
CA PHE A 553 -10.94 -10.20 10.41
C PHE A 553 -11.69 -11.17 9.47
N VAL A 554 -10.96 -12.02 8.75
CA VAL A 554 -11.55 -12.97 7.79
C VAL A 554 -12.45 -13.98 8.51
N ILE A 555 -11.98 -14.54 9.63
CA ILE A 555 -12.76 -15.53 10.40
C ILE A 555 -14.04 -14.92 10.96
N LEU A 556 -14.01 -13.68 11.46
CA LEU A 556 -15.19 -12.99 11.97
C LEU A 556 -16.17 -12.63 10.85
N MET A 557 -15.69 -12.14 9.71
CA MET A 557 -16.55 -11.84 8.54
C MET A 557 -17.23 -13.09 7.98
N ARG A 558 -16.57 -14.25 8.04
CA ARG A 558 -17.05 -15.52 7.46
C ARG A 558 -17.43 -16.57 8.51
N ALA A 559 -17.72 -16.13 9.74
CA ALA A 559 -17.94 -17.04 10.87
C ALA A 559 -19.08 -18.04 10.62
N ALA A 560 -20.22 -17.57 10.13
CA ALA A 560 -21.39 -18.42 9.83
C ALA A 560 -21.06 -19.49 8.78
N GLU A 561 -20.39 -19.09 7.70
CA GLU A 561 -19.95 -19.99 6.62
C GLU A 561 -18.97 -21.05 7.14
N PHE A 562 -17.94 -20.63 7.88
CA PHE A 562 -16.91 -21.54 8.40
C PHE A 562 -17.47 -22.52 9.43
N VAL A 563 -18.39 -22.07 10.30
CA VAL A 563 -19.10 -22.97 11.23
C VAL A 563 -19.93 -23.99 10.46
N ARG A 564 -20.61 -23.56 9.39
CA ARG A 564 -21.38 -24.47 8.53
C ARG A 564 -20.48 -25.49 7.85
N ILE A 565 -19.35 -25.08 7.27
CA ILE A 565 -18.37 -25.98 6.63
C ILE A 565 -17.84 -27.01 7.65
N ALA A 566 -17.48 -26.56 8.85
CA ALA A 566 -17.01 -27.46 9.90
C ALA A 566 -18.07 -28.52 10.26
N LYS A 567 -19.34 -28.10 10.45
CA LYS A 567 -20.46 -29.01 10.74
C LYS A 567 -20.69 -30.03 9.62
N LEU A 568 -20.73 -29.58 8.36
CA LEU A 568 -20.90 -30.47 7.20
C LEU A 568 -19.78 -31.51 7.08
N ARG A 569 -18.55 -31.14 7.45
CA ARG A 569 -17.39 -32.04 7.45
C ARG A 569 -17.25 -32.88 8.72
N GLY A 570 -18.17 -32.76 9.68
CA GLY A 570 -18.10 -33.44 10.98
C GLY A 570 -16.92 -33.00 11.86
N LEU A 571 -16.38 -31.80 11.62
CA LEU A 571 -15.26 -31.25 12.37
C LEU A 571 -15.74 -30.56 13.64
N GLN A 572 -15.06 -30.85 14.75
CA GLN A 572 -15.23 -30.08 16.00
C GLN A 572 -14.38 -28.82 15.90
N TRP A 573 -14.99 -27.72 15.46
CA TRP A 573 -14.35 -26.42 15.39
C TRP A 573 -15.29 -25.36 15.99
N ASP A 574 -14.73 -24.58 16.90
CA ASP A 574 -15.37 -23.43 17.52
C ASP A 574 -14.63 -22.16 17.06
N PRO A 575 -15.31 -21.19 16.43
CA PRO A 575 -14.71 -19.90 16.08
C PRO A 575 -14.30 -19.06 17.31
N ASP A 576 -14.74 -19.43 18.52
CA ASP A 576 -14.41 -18.73 19.77
C ASP A 576 -14.85 -17.25 19.75
N LEU A 577 -16.06 -16.98 19.27
CA LEU A 577 -16.54 -15.61 19.02
C LEU A 577 -16.56 -14.75 20.29
N GLU A 578 -16.86 -15.35 21.45
CA GLU A 578 -16.90 -14.66 22.74
C GLU A 578 -15.55 -14.02 23.10
N ASN A 579 -14.43 -14.68 22.79
CA ASN A 579 -13.10 -14.15 23.07
C ASN A 579 -12.44 -13.51 21.84
N ARG A 580 -12.76 -13.98 20.63
CA ARG A 580 -12.17 -13.48 19.38
C ARG A 580 -12.56 -12.04 19.10
N LEU A 581 -13.81 -11.65 19.31
CA LEU A 581 -14.23 -10.28 19.04
C LEU A 581 -13.59 -9.27 20.02
N PRO A 582 -13.59 -9.46 21.36
CA PRO A 582 -12.83 -8.59 22.27
C PRO A 582 -11.32 -8.58 21.97
N ARG A 583 -10.74 -9.72 21.58
CA ARG A 583 -9.35 -9.77 21.15
C ARG A 583 -9.11 -8.92 19.90
N PHE A 584 -9.98 -9.02 18.89
CA PHE A 584 -9.93 -8.21 17.68
C PHE A 584 -9.99 -6.71 17.98
N GLU A 585 -10.86 -6.28 18.89
CA GLU A 585 -10.93 -4.88 19.34
C GLU A 585 -9.61 -4.40 19.95
N GLU A 586 -8.95 -5.24 20.76
CA GLU A 586 -7.63 -4.94 21.32
C GLU A 586 -6.54 -4.93 20.24
N GLU A 587 -6.59 -5.85 19.26
CA GLU A 587 -5.65 -5.90 18.13
C GLU A 587 -5.74 -4.64 17.26
N VAL A 588 -6.96 -4.18 16.94
CA VAL A 588 -7.21 -2.89 16.26
C VAL A 588 -6.53 -1.75 17.01
N ARG A 589 -6.71 -1.70 18.34
CA ARG A 589 -6.12 -0.66 19.20
C ARG A 589 -4.59 -0.75 19.26
N VAL A 590 -4.04 -1.96 19.33
CA VAL A 590 -2.59 -2.21 19.43
C VAL A 590 -1.88 -1.93 18.11
N ALA A 591 -2.47 -2.34 16.98
CA ALA A 591 -1.97 -2.03 15.64
C ALA A 591 -2.08 -0.53 15.32
N GLY A 592 -2.98 0.18 16.00
CA GLY A 592 -3.26 1.58 15.70
C GLY A 592 -4.01 1.76 14.38
N LEU A 593 -4.89 0.80 14.04
CA LEU A 593 -5.67 0.84 12.81
C LEU A 593 -6.54 2.11 12.78
N THR A 594 -6.42 2.92 11.72
CA THR A 594 -7.18 4.17 11.61
C THR A 594 -8.30 4.12 10.57
N ARG A 595 -8.21 3.22 9.58
CA ARG A 595 -9.23 2.98 8.56
C ARG A 595 -9.13 1.55 8.06
N SER A 596 -10.28 0.97 7.68
CA SER A 596 -10.34 -0.39 7.14
C SER A 596 -10.04 -0.51 5.65
N GLY A 597 -10.17 0.57 4.87
CA GLY A 597 -9.94 0.60 3.42
C GLY A 597 -9.90 2.04 2.88
N GLU A 598 -9.67 2.23 1.58
CA GLU A 598 -9.47 3.55 0.96
C GLU A 598 -10.66 4.47 1.21
N PHE A 599 -11.85 3.99 0.84
CA PHE A 599 -13.15 4.59 1.15
C PHE A 599 -13.87 3.82 2.27
N GLY A 600 -13.11 3.04 3.05
CA GLY A 600 -13.63 2.11 4.05
C GLY A 600 -14.09 2.78 5.35
N MET A 601 -14.52 1.92 6.27
CA MET A 601 -15.04 2.25 7.59
C MET A 601 -13.97 2.71 8.57
N THR A 602 -14.38 3.51 9.57
CA THR A 602 -13.59 3.73 10.80
C THR A 602 -13.44 2.42 11.58
N PRO A 603 -12.48 2.32 12.52
CA PRO A 603 -12.32 1.14 13.36
C PRO A 603 -13.60 0.75 14.11
N GLU A 604 -14.35 1.71 14.64
CA GLU A 604 -15.60 1.48 15.37
C GLU A 604 -16.69 0.92 14.46
N GLN A 605 -16.79 1.44 13.23
CA GLN A 605 -17.72 0.96 12.22
C GLN A 605 -17.36 -0.46 11.76
N LEU A 606 -16.07 -0.76 11.59
CA LEU A 606 -15.59 -2.11 11.29
C LEU A 606 -15.96 -3.09 12.42
N ILE A 607 -15.68 -2.73 13.68
CA ILE A 607 -16.05 -3.55 14.85
C ILE A 607 -17.56 -3.80 14.90
N ARG A 608 -18.38 -2.77 14.60
CA ARG A 608 -19.84 -2.94 14.47
C ARG A 608 -20.19 -3.92 13.36
N GLN A 609 -19.56 -3.83 12.19
CA GLN A 609 -19.81 -4.77 11.09
C GLN A 609 -19.47 -6.20 11.50
N LEU A 610 -18.35 -6.43 12.20
CA LEU A 610 -17.95 -7.76 12.66
C LEU A 610 -18.90 -8.31 13.73
N ARG A 611 -19.45 -7.45 14.60
CA ARG A 611 -20.53 -7.84 15.53
C ARG A 611 -21.76 -8.35 14.79
N ILE A 612 -22.14 -7.68 13.71
CA ILE A 612 -23.27 -8.11 12.86
C ILE A 612 -22.92 -9.43 12.14
N ALA A 613 -21.73 -9.52 11.53
CA ALA A 613 -21.30 -10.68 10.75
C ALA A 613 -21.18 -11.97 11.58
N SER A 614 -20.82 -11.82 12.86
CA SER A 614 -20.68 -12.93 13.80
C SER A 614 -21.93 -13.16 14.67
N ALA A 615 -22.99 -12.38 14.50
CA ALA A 615 -24.22 -12.55 15.26
C ALA A 615 -24.91 -13.88 14.89
N PRO A 616 -25.37 -14.66 15.88
CA PRO A 616 -26.08 -15.91 15.61
C PRO A 616 -27.44 -15.61 14.97
N ALA A 617 -27.68 -16.20 13.80
CA ALA A 617 -28.98 -16.13 13.14
C ALA A 617 -29.86 -17.36 13.48
N THR A 618 -31.14 -17.13 13.76
CA THR A 618 -32.13 -18.19 13.85
C THR A 618 -32.42 -18.78 12.46
N PRO A 619 -32.44 -20.11 12.25
CA PRO A 619 -32.74 -20.68 10.93
C PRO A 619 -34.11 -20.23 10.38
N PRO A 620 -34.25 -20.04 9.06
CA PRO A 620 -35.53 -19.68 8.46
C PRO A 620 -36.54 -20.82 8.64
N ALA A 621 -37.82 -20.46 8.83
CA ALA A 621 -38.91 -21.41 9.04
C ALA A 621 -39.07 -22.33 7.82
N THR A 622 -38.84 -21.83 6.61
CA THR A 622 -38.86 -22.60 5.36
C THR A 622 -37.78 -23.69 5.32
N ALA A 623 -36.68 -23.53 6.06
CA ALA A 623 -35.62 -24.55 6.17
C ALA A 623 -35.78 -25.48 7.38
N ALA A 624 -36.87 -25.34 8.15
CA ALA A 624 -37.07 -26.11 9.37
C ALA A 624 -37.07 -27.63 9.10
N GLY A 625 -36.14 -28.34 9.76
CA GLY A 625 -36.00 -29.79 9.64
C GLY A 625 -35.25 -30.27 8.40
N LEU A 626 -34.80 -29.37 7.52
CA LEU A 626 -33.97 -29.74 6.38
C LEU A 626 -32.54 -30.07 6.81
N PRO A 627 -31.86 -30.99 6.10
CA PRO A 627 -30.42 -31.21 6.26
C PRO A 627 -29.63 -29.91 6.03
N LEU A 628 -28.51 -29.73 6.72
CA LEU A 628 -27.71 -28.50 6.65
C LEU A 628 -27.15 -28.26 5.24
N GLU A 629 -26.91 -29.34 4.48
CA GLU A 629 -26.47 -29.30 3.08
C GLU A 629 -27.53 -28.75 2.12
N ASP A 630 -28.81 -28.78 2.51
CA ASP A 630 -29.94 -28.43 1.66
C ASP A 630 -30.44 -27.00 1.87
N TRP A 631 -29.74 -26.18 2.66
CA TRP A 631 -30.01 -24.74 2.76
C TRP A 631 -28.77 -23.90 3.12
N VAL A 632 -28.84 -22.61 2.80
CA VAL A 632 -27.83 -21.59 3.09
C VAL A 632 -28.52 -20.26 3.40
N ASP A 633 -27.91 -19.46 4.27
CA ASP A 633 -28.46 -18.20 4.78
C ASP A 633 -27.44 -17.06 4.63
N PHE A 634 -27.87 -15.92 4.08
CA PHE A 634 -27.05 -14.74 3.82
C PHE A 634 -27.63 -13.53 4.57
N GLN A 635 -26.87 -13.11 5.58
CA GLN A 635 -27.14 -11.95 6.43
C GLN A 635 -26.47 -10.69 5.86
N GLU A 636 -26.70 -9.52 6.46
CA GLU A 636 -26.34 -8.22 5.89
C GLU A 636 -24.88 -8.07 5.44
N PRO A 637 -23.88 -8.57 6.17
CA PRO A 637 -22.48 -8.44 5.74
C PRO A 637 -22.12 -9.26 4.50
N ALA A 638 -22.94 -10.25 4.13
CA ALA A 638 -22.82 -10.99 2.88
C ALA A 638 -23.57 -10.30 1.72
N LEU A 639 -24.40 -9.31 2.00
CA LEU A 639 -25.17 -8.56 1.00
C LEU A 639 -24.36 -7.38 0.47
N LYS A 640 -24.55 -7.07 -0.80
CA LYS A 640 -24.07 -5.83 -1.40
C LYS A 640 -25.09 -4.73 -1.14
N LEU A 641 -24.69 -3.76 -0.31
CA LEU A 641 -25.54 -2.66 0.14
C LEU A 641 -25.12 -1.35 -0.52
N TYR A 642 -26.05 -0.67 -1.20
CA TYR A 642 -25.77 0.59 -1.90
C TYR A 642 -26.23 1.79 -1.07
N GLY A 643 -25.26 2.59 -0.63
CA GLY A 643 -25.52 3.92 -0.08
C GLY A 643 -25.96 4.91 -1.18
N PRO A 644 -26.74 5.95 -0.85
CA PRO A 644 -27.18 6.33 0.50
C PRO A 644 -28.55 5.76 0.89
N VAL A 645 -29.09 4.76 0.16
CA VAL A 645 -30.46 4.27 0.36
C VAL A 645 -30.56 3.17 1.41
N THR A 646 -29.47 2.46 1.72
CA THR A 646 -29.45 1.40 2.75
C THR A 646 -28.90 1.91 4.08
N THR A 647 -29.46 1.39 5.19
CA THR A 647 -28.90 1.55 6.54
C THR A 647 -29.11 0.26 7.34
N ILE A 648 -28.06 -0.28 7.96
CA ILE A 648 -28.20 -1.41 8.89
C ILE A 648 -28.65 -0.88 10.25
N LEU A 649 -29.68 -1.48 10.83
CA LEU A 649 -30.26 -1.12 12.13
C LEU A 649 -30.27 -2.32 13.07
N ASP A 650 -30.24 -2.04 14.36
CA ASP A 650 -30.57 -3.02 15.40
C ASP A 650 -32.08 -3.29 15.34
N ASP A 651 -32.47 -4.56 15.20
CA ASP A 651 -33.87 -5.00 15.12
C ASP A 651 -34.03 -6.37 15.80
N PRO A 652 -34.55 -6.44 17.03
CA PRO A 652 -34.65 -7.70 17.79
C PRO A 652 -35.60 -8.72 17.16
N ASP A 653 -36.47 -8.31 16.23
CA ASP A 653 -37.39 -9.20 15.53
C ASP A 653 -36.76 -9.82 14.27
N ALA A 654 -35.59 -9.33 13.85
CA ALA A 654 -34.83 -9.90 12.76
C ALA A 654 -33.97 -11.09 13.21
N SER A 655 -33.57 -11.93 12.26
CA SER A 655 -33.06 -13.28 12.52
C SER A 655 -31.77 -13.34 13.32
N ASN A 656 -30.88 -12.37 13.11
CA ASN A 656 -29.62 -12.17 13.82
C ASN A 656 -29.64 -10.92 14.75
N GLY A 657 -30.79 -10.27 14.89
CA GLY A 657 -30.95 -9.00 15.62
C GLY A 657 -30.64 -7.73 14.83
N TYR A 658 -30.44 -7.83 13.50
CA TYR A 658 -30.15 -6.71 12.61
C TYR A 658 -31.02 -6.73 11.36
N THR A 659 -31.20 -5.57 10.72
CA THR A 659 -31.92 -5.49 9.44
C THR A 659 -31.38 -4.37 8.56
N VAL A 660 -31.50 -4.51 7.24
CA VAL A 660 -31.28 -3.43 6.29
C VAL A 660 -32.58 -2.66 6.05
N ARG A 661 -32.58 -1.37 6.35
CA ARG A 661 -33.69 -0.45 6.05
C ARG A 661 -33.43 0.35 4.77
N MET A 662 -34.46 0.49 3.94
CA MET A 662 -34.52 1.40 2.78
C MET A 662 -35.74 2.33 2.86
N PRO A 663 -35.65 3.60 2.43
CA PRO A 663 -36.80 4.50 2.39
C PRO A 663 -37.74 4.16 1.22
N GLY A 664 -39.05 4.11 1.47
CA GLY A 664 -40.02 3.66 0.45
C GLY A 664 -40.15 4.58 -0.76
N ASN A 665 -39.78 5.85 -0.61
CA ASN A 665 -39.84 6.88 -1.65
C ASN A 665 -38.57 7.00 -2.52
N ARG A 666 -37.63 6.07 -2.41
CA ARG A 666 -36.43 6.02 -3.27
C ARG A 666 -36.32 4.63 -3.89
N PRO A 667 -36.84 4.43 -5.11
CA PRO A 667 -36.70 3.15 -5.81
C PRO A 667 -35.23 2.96 -6.19
N ASP A 668 -34.61 1.91 -5.65
CA ASP A 668 -33.22 1.58 -5.86
C ASP A 668 -33.00 0.10 -5.51
N TRP A 669 -32.09 -0.58 -6.20
CA TRP A 669 -31.71 -1.95 -5.88
C TRP A 669 -30.68 -1.97 -4.76
N GLY A 670 -31.05 -1.33 -3.65
CA GLY A 670 -30.14 -1.01 -2.55
C GLY A 670 -29.60 -2.25 -1.85
N VAL A 671 -30.35 -3.34 -1.86
CA VAL A 671 -29.95 -4.64 -1.28
C VAL A 671 -29.82 -5.65 -2.41
N GLN A 672 -28.63 -6.23 -2.56
CA GLN A 672 -28.35 -7.28 -3.53
C GLN A 672 -27.56 -8.45 -2.93
N LEU A 673 -27.75 -9.64 -3.50
CA LEU A 673 -26.90 -10.83 -3.27
C LEU A 673 -26.52 -11.41 -4.62
N THR A 674 -25.23 -11.54 -4.92
CA THR A 674 -24.77 -12.29 -6.09
C THR A 674 -24.92 -13.79 -5.83
N LEU A 675 -25.50 -14.51 -6.79
CA LEU A 675 -25.83 -15.94 -6.67
C LEU A 675 -24.62 -16.87 -6.87
N ASP A 676 -23.47 -16.32 -7.24
CA ASP A 676 -22.18 -17.01 -7.17
C ASP A 676 -21.77 -17.36 -5.73
N GLY A 677 -22.41 -16.73 -4.73
CA GLY A 677 -22.30 -17.11 -3.32
C GLY A 677 -23.04 -18.40 -2.95
N LEU A 678 -23.90 -18.93 -3.82
CA LEU A 678 -24.57 -20.22 -3.58
C LEU A 678 -23.60 -21.39 -3.68
N PRO A 679 -23.85 -22.51 -2.98
CA PRO A 679 -23.07 -23.72 -3.18
C PRO A 679 -23.09 -24.16 -4.65
N THR A 680 -21.92 -24.54 -5.16
CA THR A 680 -21.70 -24.85 -6.58
C THR A 680 -22.47 -26.07 -7.08
N GLU A 681 -22.87 -26.96 -6.16
CA GLU A 681 -23.66 -28.14 -6.47
C GLU A 681 -25.13 -27.97 -6.10
N GLY A 682 -26.01 -28.48 -6.96
CA GLY A 682 -27.45 -28.51 -6.71
C GLY A 682 -28.24 -27.46 -7.49
N THR A 683 -29.54 -27.50 -7.30
CA THR A 683 -30.49 -26.50 -7.81
C THR A 683 -31.16 -25.87 -6.61
N TRP A 684 -31.28 -24.55 -6.59
CA TRP A 684 -31.66 -23.79 -5.42
C TRP A 684 -32.90 -22.95 -5.70
N LYS A 685 -33.84 -22.91 -4.77
CA LYS A 685 -34.87 -21.86 -4.68
C LYS A 685 -34.39 -20.77 -3.75
N VAL A 686 -34.61 -19.52 -4.12
CA VAL A 686 -34.18 -18.35 -3.36
C VAL A 686 -35.39 -17.70 -2.70
N TYR A 687 -35.20 -17.28 -1.47
CA TYR A 687 -36.19 -16.64 -0.62
C TYR A 687 -35.62 -15.36 -0.03
N ILE A 688 -36.50 -14.41 0.27
CA ILE A 688 -36.18 -13.19 1.02
C ILE A 688 -37.02 -13.11 2.30
N SER A 689 -36.47 -12.54 3.36
CA SER A 689 -37.19 -12.23 4.60
C SER A 689 -37.34 -10.71 4.70
N VAL A 690 -38.57 -10.21 4.62
CA VAL A 690 -38.86 -8.77 4.50
C VAL A 690 -40.06 -8.33 5.32
N ARG A 691 -40.08 -7.04 5.69
CA ARG A 691 -41.25 -6.33 6.24
C ARG A 691 -41.29 -4.89 5.74
N ALA A 692 -42.41 -4.20 5.92
CA ALA A 692 -42.52 -2.78 5.57
C ALA A 692 -43.30 -2.00 6.64
N ASP A 693 -42.89 -0.75 6.85
CA ASP A 693 -43.75 0.24 7.48
C ASP A 693 -44.73 0.71 6.40
N THR A 694 -46.00 0.32 6.49
CA THR A 694 -46.97 0.53 5.40
C THR A 694 -47.77 1.83 5.53
N GLY A 695 -47.56 2.61 6.59
CA GLY A 695 -48.16 3.93 6.77
C GLY A 695 -49.68 3.93 6.57
N SER A 696 -50.16 4.77 5.65
CA SER A 696 -51.57 4.86 5.24
C SER A 696 -51.86 4.22 3.87
N ALA A 697 -50.91 3.43 3.34
CA ALA A 697 -51.03 2.84 2.01
C ALA A 697 -52.19 1.82 1.95
N ALA A 698 -52.84 1.74 0.79
CA ALA A 698 -53.92 0.78 0.57
C ALA A 698 -53.39 -0.67 0.58
N PRO A 699 -54.17 -1.67 1.05
CA PRO A 699 -53.73 -3.08 1.12
C PRO A 699 -53.18 -3.65 -0.20
N GLU A 700 -53.72 -3.22 -1.33
CA GLU A 700 -53.33 -3.63 -2.68
C GLU A 700 -52.16 -2.83 -3.27
N ALA A 701 -51.71 -1.76 -2.60
CA ALA A 701 -50.58 -0.97 -3.05
C ALA A 701 -49.28 -1.78 -2.98
N THR A 702 -48.31 -1.46 -3.85
CA THR A 702 -46.99 -2.08 -3.82
C THR A 702 -46.22 -1.62 -2.58
N ALA A 703 -45.82 -2.57 -1.74
CA ALA A 703 -44.94 -2.33 -0.60
C ALA A 703 -43.47 -2.36 -1.01
N MET A 704 -43.10 -3.28 -1.91
CA MET A 704 -41.76 -3.41 -2.50
C MET A 704 -41.79 -4.36 -3.70
N ALA A 705 -40.68 -4.47 -4.42
CA ALA A 705 -40.46 -5.49 -5.44
C ALA A 705 -39.12 -6.19 -5.19
N ALA A 706 -39.02 -7.46 -5.56
CA ALA A 706 -37.78 -8.20 -5.49
C ALA A 706 -37.71 -9.23 -6.61
N GLY A 707 -36.50 -9.55 -7.07
CA GLY A 707 -36.32 -10.49 -8.17
C GLY A 707 -34.88 -10.92 -8.33
N VAL A 708 -34.64 -11.67 -9.40
CA VAL A 708 -33.28 -12.05 -9.81
C VAL A 708 -33.01 -11.54 -11.22
N TRP A 709 -31.82 -11.00 -11.41
CA TRP A 709 -31.34 -10.50 -12.69
C TRP A 709 -29.96 -11.08 -13.01
N PRO A 710 -29.64 -11.38 -14.28
CA PRO A 710 -30.52 -11.41 -15.45
C PRO A 710 -31.40 -12.69 -15.52
N PRO A 711 -32.43 -12.75 -16.39
CA PRO A 711 -32.96 -11.68 -17.22
C PRO A 711 -33.97 -10.78 -16.46
N PHE A 712 -34.22 -9.59 -17.00
CA PHE A 712 -35.30 -8.73 -16.51
C PHE A 712 -36.68 -9.42 -16.63
N GLY A 713 -37.54 -9.17 -15.64
CA GLY A 713 -38.91 -9.70 -15.57
C GLY A 713 -39.06 -10.97 -14.72
N ASN A 714 -37.97 -11.51 -14.19
CA ASN A 714 -37.99 -12.58 -13.19
C ASN A 714 -38.13 -12.00 -11.76
N GLU A 715 -39.26 -11.32 -11.51
CA GLU A 715 -39.50 -10.54 -10.30
C GLU A 715 -40.90 -10.75 -9.72
N ARG A 716 -41.04 -10.41 -8.44
CA ARG A 716 -42.27 -10.46 -7.67
C ARG A 716 -42.57 -9.07 -7.12
N THR A 717 -43.78 -8.59 -7.38
CA THR A 717 -44.35 -7.44 -6.66
C THR A 717 -44.93 -7.93 -5.34
N ILE A 718 -44.56 -7.28 -4.24
CA ILE A 718 -45.04 -7.58 -2.88
C ILE A 718 -45.98 -6.46 -2.46
N THR A 719 -47.19 -6.82 -2.06
CA THR A 719 -48.25 -5.86 -1.68
C THR A 719 -48.20 -5.50 -0.20
N VAL A 720 -48.80 -4.37 0.16
CA VAL A 720 -48.97 -3.94 1.56
C VAL A 720 -49.61 -5.03 2.41
N SER A 721 -50.66 -5.68 1.90
CA SER A 721 -51.37 -6.74 2.64
C SER A 721 -50.52 -7.96 3.00
N GLU A 722 -49.43 -8.22 2.26
CA GLU A 722 -48.51 -9.32 2.55
C GLU A 722 -47.53 -9.01 3.68
N VAL A 723 -47.31 -7.72 4.03
CA VAL A 723 -46.25 -7.29 4.96
C VAL A 723 -46.68 -6.21 5.97
N SER A 724 -47.99 -5.92 6.09
CA SER A 724 -48.53 -4.84 6.93
C SER A 724 -48.68 -5.17 8.42
N ASP A 725 -48.43 -6.41 8.84
CA ASP A 725 -48.62 -6.86 10.23
C ASP A 725 -47.42 -6.54 11.14
N GLY A 726 -46.39 -5.89 10.60
CA GLY A 726 -45.17 -5.51 11.30
C GLY A 726 -44.17 -6.65 11.51
N SER A 727 -44.47 -7.87 11.04
CA SER A 727 -43.59 -9.04 11.16
C SER A 727 -42.79 -9.29 9.88
N TYR A 728 -41.69 -10.02 9.99
CA TYR A 728 -40.93 -10.50 8.81
C TYR A 728 -41.64 -11.67 8.15
N HIS A 729 -41.72 -11.63 6.81
CA HIS A 729 -42.32 -12.68 5.98
C HIS A 729 -41.28 -13.29 5.05
N GLU A 730 -41.23 -14.62 5.03
CA GLU A 730 -40.39 -15.40 4.11
C GLU A 730 -41.10 -15.58 2.77
N LEU A 731 -40.54 -15.01 1.71
CA LEU A 731 -41.17 -14.95 0.40
C LEU A 731 -40.27 -15.59 -0.65
N GLU A 732 -40.77 -16.62 -1.35
CA GLU A 732 -40.10 -17.24 -2.50
C GLU A 732 -39.99 -16.24 -3.66
N LEU A 733 -38.80 -16.16 -4.26
CA LEU A 733 -38.57 -15.47 -5.51
C LEU A 733 -38.80 -16.42 -6.69
N PRO A 734 -39.31 -15.93 -7.84
CA PRO A 734 -39.63 -16.80 -8.97
C PRO A 734 -38.38 -17.50 -9.53
N GLY A 735 -38.48 -18.78 -9.90
CA GLY A 735 -37.42 -19.51 -10.59
C GLY A 735 -36.60 -20.47 -9.72
N THR A 736 -35.58 -21.06 -10.34
CA THR A 736 -34.61 -21.96 -9.68
C THR A 736 -33.22 -21.67 -10.23
N TYR A 737 -32.22 -21.71 -9.36
CA TYR A 737 -30.90 -21.19 -9.62
C TYR A 737 -29.84 -22.27 -9.46
N ARG A 738 -28.81 -22.20 -10.29
CA ARG A 738 -27.61 -23.02 -10.20
C ARG A 738 -26.42 -22.10 -10.27
N TYR A 739 -25.32 -22.51 -9.64
CA TYR A 739 -24.07 -21.80 -9.81
C TYR A 739 -23.67 -21.80 -11.30
N ASP A 740 -23.48 -20.60 -11.85
CA ASP A 740 -22.96 -20.36 -13.19
C ASP A 740 -21.87 -19.28 -13.09
N ALA A 741 -20.62 -19.67 -13.35
CA ALA A 741 -19.48 -18.78 -13.30
C ALA A 741 -19.40 -17.81 -14.51
N GLU A 742 -20.11 -18.11 -15.61
CA GLU A 742 -20.11 -17.29 -16.82
C GLU A 742 -21.25 -16.27 -16.83
N ASN A 743 -22.37 -16.59 -16.16
CA ASN A 743 -23.55 -15.73 -16.08
C ASN A 743 -23.95 -15.51 -14.62
N ILE A 744 -23.22 -14.62 -13.92
CA ILE A 744 -23.51 -14.32 -12.53
C ILE A 744 -24.85 -13.56 -12.42
N GLU A 745 -25.84 -14.25 -11.86
CA GLU A 745 -27.13 -13.68 -11.46
C GLU A 745 -27.03 -13.04 -10.07
N TYR A 746 -27.91 -12.07 -9.79
CA TYR A 746 -28.06 -11.50 -8.45
C TYR A 746 -29.52 -11.27 -8.09
N VAL A 747 -29.81 -11.49 -6.82
CA VAL A 747 -31.04 -11.08 -6.15
C VAL A 747 -31.00 -9.58 -5.92
N TRP A 748 -32.12 -8.91 -6.08
CA TRP A 748 -32.30 -7.51 -5.72
C TRP A 748 -33.62 -7.29 -4.99
N VAL A 749 -33.65 -6.30 -4.10
CA VAL A 749 -34.85 -5.79 -3.44
C VAL A 749 -34.96 -4.29 -3.67
N SER A 750 -36.13 -3.81 -4.09
CA SER A 750 -36.41 -2.40 -4.41
C SER A 750 -37.63 -1.87 -3.68
N PRO A 751 -37.55 -0.66 -3.10
CA PRO A 751 -38.72 0.05 -2.61
C PRO A 751 -39.66 0.53 -3.76
N PRO A 752 -40.92 0.90 -3.46
CA PRO A 752 -41.98 1.11 -4.46
C PRO A 752 -42.06 2.52 -5.05
N ASN A 753 -41.15 3.44 -4.69
CA ASN A 753 -41.22 4.88 -4.99
C ASN A 753 -42.50 5.56 -4.45
N SER A 754 -42.87 5.25 -3.21
CA SER A 754 -44.06 5.82 -2.57
C SER A 754 -43.71 6.44 -1.22
N ALA A 755 -44.21 7.65 -0.97
CA ALA A 755 -44.12 8.30 0.34
C ALA A 755 -45.12 7.71 1.36
N GLU A 756 -46.12 6.94 0.89
CA GLU A 756 -47.09 6.26 1.76
C GLU A 756 -46.48 5.04 2.47
N ILE A 757 -45.37 4.53 1.94
CA ILE A 757 -44.53 3.50 2.54
C ILE A 757 -43.31 4.20 3.14
N PRO A 758 -43.28 4.49 4.46
CA PRO A 758 -42.10 5.10 5.07
C PRO A 758 -40.81 4.33 4.81
N TYR A 759 -40.82 3.01 5.08
CA TYR A 759 -39.62 2.18 5.04
C TYR A 759 -39.91 0.74 4.64
N VAL A 760 -38.94 0.13 3.99
CA VAL A 760 -38.85 -1.30 3.69
C VAL A 760 -37.64 -1.86 4.45
N TYR A 761 -37.79 -3.07 5.00
CA TYR A 761 -36.78 -3.74 5.79
C TYR A 761 -36.49 -5.13 5.20
N VAL A 762 -35.21 -5.46 5.09
CA VAL A 762 -34.71 -6.76 4.63
C VAL A 762 -33.90 -7.37 5.77
N ASP A 763 -34.37 -8.48 6.31
CA ASP A 763 -33.68 -9.27 7.34
C ASP A 763 -32.56 -10.10 6.68
N ARG A 764 -32.89 -10.91 5.68
CA ARG A 764 -31.94 -11.83 5.02
C ARG A 764 -32.40 -12.27 3.65
N ILE A 765 -31.46 -12.90 2.94
CA ILE A 765 -31.71 -13.68 1.73
C ILE A 765 -31.22 -15.11 2.00
N PHE A 766 -32.01 -16.13 1.68
CA PHE A 766 -31.61 -17.52 1.91
C PHE A 766 -32.02 -18.41 0.74
N ALA A 767 -31.44 -19.59 0.65
CA ALA A 767 -31.74 -20.53 -0.42
C ALA A 767 -31.91 -21.96 0.11
N VAL A 768 -32.79 -22.70 -0.54
CA VAL A 768 -33.13 -24.09 -0.21
C VAL A 768 -32.95 -24.96 -1.46
N ARG A 769 -32.32 -26.12 -1.31
CA ARG A 769 -32.06 -27.07 -2.39
C ARG A 769 -33.34 -27.77 -2.81
N VAL A 770 -33.49 -27.99 -4.13
CA VAL A 770 -34.65 -28.64 -4.77
C VAL A 770 -34.31 -30.05 -5.23
#